data_AF-A0A428UAY7-F1
#
_entry.id   AF-A0A428UAY7-F1
#
_cell.length_a   1.000
_cell.length_b   1.000
_cell.length_c   1.000
_cell.angle_alpha   90.00
_cell.angle_beta   90.00
_cell.angle_gamma   90.00
#
_symmetry.space_group_name_H-M   'P 1'
#
loop_
_entity.id
_entity.type
_entity.pdbx_description
1 polymer ?
#
loop_
_entity_poly.entity_id
_entity_poly.type
_entity_poly.pdbx_seq_one_letter_code
_entity_poly.pdbx_strand_id
1 'polypeptide(L)'
;MADKSNDDPEVIVAIVALIISLVALAATFMQVMQQYYASAAGYSQCNEKVMGKWALSKSRRFSWDELRFEVEFEAPVIFVSPPDNKHGPILGAEIYFLDGTEESLANTWSELDINERNEYAQKTQRERVHTADNERASWTLLLSAVQRMEHESEKWQKDQYDEMKKKTGPPNGQTPPHNLAENPPTLQKAHTLTVALQRKRKSWDTMPSTIARPYATTTMCHLVEMVAALGIYWKEFDRKRDRYRAEGNGFMVLGEKVADLGLMFTFSIYGRSRFEANRVIPVDEVKELCFGYVSTIYSVTLDKRRLRFPEDDPENLAFLQLATQAEISQTLVRIGCNNNAVRAFKDPDKHTSHLFPVSFEILGMLSRTFHIKDTMYTQIPNPTPDRWDKRSVSLLKVLEAYRDLVPDGLPIVHRNMNLIDRIRKHTEEILDLHKDQDLKKKMCLLKVLHEAIDDCDRVLTAKETDAITPPPELQLGKAGHETEVQTARREIVQDVLRSHIQEVLRLLNGDDRSDNSSLYADRSPLVQNRRDGQPIVIPNGFEDMHEASPDERQHIFMEVYFYLIRPNVISRATRSTGNRRASLIGPPAGAPPGHGFRRTGTGHTFASSIRGTERGPSPTRSVVPPQTVNEVPPPLTTSIPNGRPSLAERPRSAAGESVALTEDHNEKQNEKQSHLPLSLQEVSHDDVWCTLMFRMICWLMLHDFNKLDVQVAKGELLGSRMPVYIS
;
A
#
# COMPACT_ATOMS: atom_id res chain seq x y z
N MET A 1 76.25 84.80 -18.88
CA MET A 1 76.10 84.21 -17.53
C MET A 1 74.79 83.46 -17.54
N ALA A 2 74.87 82.13 -17.65
CA ALA A 2 73.71 81.24 -17.72
C ALA A 2 73.44 80.73 -16.31
N ASP A 3 72.26 81.07 -15.78
CA ASP A 3 71.76 80.56 -14.51
C ASP A 3 71.09 79.21 -14.79
N LYS A 4 71.74 78.12 -14.37
CA LYS A 4 71.21 76.76 -14.49
C LYS A 4 70.40 76.47 -13.22
N SER A 5 69.08 76.47 -13.38
CA SER A 5 68.15 75.85 -12.44
C SER A 5 68.53 74.39 -12.23
N ASN A 6 69.04 74.08 -11.04
CA ASN A 6 69.34 72.75 -10.57
C ASN A 6 67.99 72.05 -10.29
N ASP A 7 67.44 71.32 -11.26
CA ASP A 7 66.41 70.32 -10.94
C ASP A 7 67.10 69.24 -10.12
N ASP A 8 66.86 69.25 -8.82
CA ASP A 8 67.52 68.33 -7.89
C ASP A 8 67.16 66.89 -8.27
N PRO A 9 68.15 66.04 -8.60
CA PRO A 9 67.91 64.64 -8.96
C PRO A 9 67.18 63.87 -7.85
N GLU A 10 67.29 64.33 -6.61
CA GLU A 10 66.55 63.81 -5.45
C GLU A 10 65.04 64.03 -5.58
N VAL A 11 64.59 65.18 -6.11
CA VAL A 11 63.16 65.49 -6.32
C VAL A 11 62.59 64.62 -7.42
N ILE A 12 63.34 64.42 -8.51
CA ILE A 12 62.94 63.53 -9.61
C ILE A 12 62.82 62.08 -9.11
N VAL A 13 63.80 61.61 -8.35
CA VAL A 13 63.77 60.27 -7.74
C VAL A 13 62.60 60.12 -6.76
N ALA A 14 62.31 61.14 -5.94
CA ALA A 14 61.18 61.12 -5.01
C ALA A 14 59.82 61.08 -5.74
N ILE A 15 59.66 61.84 -6.83
CA ILE A 15 58.44 61.83 -7.66
C ILE A 15 58.28 60.46 -8.33
N VAL A 16 59.35 59.91 -8.91
CA VAL A 16 59.32 58.57 -9.54
C VAL A 16 58.98 57.49 -8.50
N ALA A 17 59.58 57.54 -7.31
CA ALA A 17 59.29 56.63 -6.22
C ALA A 17 57.82 56.73 -5.75
N LEU A 18 57.27 57.95 -5.68
CA LEU A 18 55.86 58.18 -5.34
C LEU A 18 54.93 57.57 -6.39
N ILE A 19 55.22 57.77 -7.68
CA ILE A 19 54.42 57.19 -8.79
C ILE A 19 54.46 55.67 -8.72
N ILE A 20 55.65 55.07 -8.55
CA ILE A 20 55.80 53.62 -8.42
C ILE A 20 55.02 53.09 -7.21
N SER A 21 55.09 53.79 -6.08
CA SER A 21 54.36 53.42 -4.85
C SER A 21 52.84 53.50 -5.05
N LEU A 22 52.36 54.50 -5.78
CA LEU A 22 50.92 54.70 -6.05
C LEU A 22 50.38 53.65 -7.03
N VAL A 23 51.16 53.29 -8.05
CA VAL A 23 50.84 52.17 -8.96
C VAL A 23 50.86 50.84 -8.21
N ALA A 24 51.85 50.60 -7.34
CA ALA A 24 51.91 49.41 -6.51
C ALA A 24 50.72 49.32 -5.53
N LEU A 25 50.31 50.46 -4.95
CA LEU A 25 49.12 50.53 -4.09
C LEU A 25 47.84 50.23 -4.87
N ALA A 26 47.69 50.77 -6.09
CA ALA A 26 46.54 50.48 -6.93
C ALA A 26 46.49 49.00 -7.35
N ALA A 27 47.64 48.41 -7.70
CA ALA A 27 47.74 46.99 -8.06
C ALA A 27 47.41 46.07 -6.87
N THR A 28 47.95 46.37 -5.68
CA THR A 28 47.64 45.60 -4.46
C THR A 28 46.18 45.76 -4.05
N PHE A 29 45.61 46.95 -4.17
CA PHE A 29 44.17 47.16 -3.95
C PHE A 29 43.31 46.36 -4.94
N MET A 30 43.64 46.35 -6.24
CA MET A 30 42.93 45.51 -7.22
C MET A 30 43.07 44.01 -6.94
N GLN A 31 44.25 43.56 -6.53
CA GLN A 31 44.47 42.15 -6.15
C GLN A 31 43.62 41.75 -4.94
N VAL A 32 43.56 42.58 -3.91
CA VAL A 32 42.70 42.36 -2.74
C VAL A 32 41.24 42.37 -3.16
N MET A 33 40.81 43.33 -3.99
CA MET A 33 39.44 43.39 -4.49
C MET A 33 39.07 42.15 -5.31
N GLN A 34 39.96 41.67 -6.17
CA GLN A 34 39.79 40.44 -6.95
C GLN A 34 39.66 39.22 -6.03
N GLN A 35 40.45 39.12 -4.97
CA GLN A 35 40.33 38.06 -3.96
C GLN A 35 38.97 38.11 -3.25
N TYR A 36 38.46 39.29 -2.89
CA TYR A 36 37.13 39.45 -2.32
C TYR A 36 36.02 39.02 -3.29
N TYR A 37 36.10 39.40 -4.57
CA TYR A 37 35.12 38.95 -5.57
C TYR A 37 35.20 37.45 -5.84
N ALA A 38 36.41 36.88 -5.85
CA ALA A 38 36.63 35.45 -6.02
C ALA A 38 36.17 34.62 -4.82
N SER A 39 36.13 35.22 -3.62
CA SER A 39 35.67 34.52 -2.40
C SER A 39 34.21 34.07 -2.47
N ALA A 40 33.39 34.70 -3.32
CA ALA A 40 31.99 34.35 -3.54
C ALA A 40 31.78 33.35 -4.70
N ALA A 41 32.59 32.30 -4.79
CA ALA A 41 32.57 31.32 -5.89
C ALA A 41 31.18 30.67 -6.12
N GLY A 42 30.36 30.54 -5.06
CA GLY A 42 29.00 30.00 -5.15
C GLY A 42 27.96 30.91 -5.79
N TYR A 43 28.28 32.19 -6.02
CA TYR A 43 27.28 33.17 -6.44
C TYR A 43 26.73 32.91 -7.84
N SER A 44 27.57 32.40 -8.75
CA SER A 44 27.18 31.97 -10.10
C SER A 44 26.38 30.66 -10.07
N GLN A 45 26.66 29.77 -9.12
CA GLN A 45 26.03 28.46 -8.99
C GLN A 45 24.66 28.51 -8.32
N CYS A 46 24.34 29.59 -7.62
CA CYS A 46 23.02 29.84 -7.02
C CYS A 46 22.25 30.93 -7.78
N ASN A 47 22.31 30.95 -9.11
CA ASN A 47 21.58 31.91 -9.93
C ASN A 47 20.18 31.39 -10.32
N GLU A 48 19.38 32.23 -10.97
CA GLU A 48 18.02 31.90 -11.40
C GLU A 48 17.98 30.79 -12.46
N LYS A 49 19.03 30.65 -13.30
CA LYS A 49 19.13 29.53 -14.25
C LYS A 49 19.28 28.18 -13.54
N VAL A 50 20.00 28.16 -12.41
CA VAL A 50 20.24 26.93 -11.66
C VAL A 50 19.07 26.58 -10.74
N MET A 51 18.56 27.54 -9.94
CA MET A 51 17.56 27.24 -8.91
C MET A 51 16.15 27.79 -9.21
N GLY A 52 15.94 28.46 -10.34
CA GLY A 52 14.72 29.20 -10.62
C GLY A 52 14.48 30.31 -9.60
N LYS A 53 13.21 30.55 -9.26
CA LYS A 53 12.76 31.56 -8.28
C LYS A 53 13.39 31.41 -6.89
N TRP A 54 13.91 30.23 -6.53
CA TRP A 54 14.66 30.03 -5.28
C TRP A 54 15.95 30.86 -5.20
N ALA A 55 16.48 31.33 -6.33
CA ALA A 55 17.62 32.25 -6.35
C ALA A 55 17.35 33.58 -5.65
N LEU A 56 16.07 33.94 -5.42
CA LEU A 56 15.67 35.11 -4.62
C LEU A 56 16.10 34.99 -3.15
N SER A 57 16.28 33.76 -2.64
CA SER A 57 16.77 33.51 -1.28
C SER A 57 18.29 33.73 -1.13
N LYS A 58 19.02 33.87 -2.25
CA LYS A 58 20.47 34.02 -2.23
C LYS A 58 20.87 35.35 -1.60
N SER A 59 21.79 35.29 -0.65
CA SER A 59 22.38 36.46 -0.01
C SER A 59 23.89 36.29 0.17
N ARG A 60 24.61 37.41 0.29
CA ARG A 60 26.03 37.42 0.66
C ARG A 60 26.14 37.85 2.12
N ARG A 61 26.80 37.04 2.93
CA ARG A 61 27.07 37.34 4.34
C ARG A 61 28.56 37.53 4.54
N PHE A 62 28.96 38.61 5.19
CA PHE A 62 30.37 38.80 5.55
C PHE A 62 30.68 38.01 6.82
N SER A 63 31.67 37.12 6.74
CA SER A 63 32.19 36.36 7.87
C SER A 63 33.38 37.11 8.46
N TRP A 64 33.22 37.66 9.65
CA TRP A 64 34.27 38.43 10.33
C TRP A 64 35.42 37.54 10.83
N ASP A 65 35.13 36.27 11.11
CA ASP A 65 36.13 35.32 11.61
C ASP A 65 37.11 34.90 10.51
N GLU A 66 36.64 34.75 9.28
CA GLU A 66 37.45 34.34 8.12
C GLU A 66 37.76 35.50 7.16
N LEU A 67 37.26 36.71 7.46
CA LEU A 67 37.41 37.93 6.67
C LEU A 67 37.03 37.75 5.18
N ARG A 68 35.94 37.01 4.90
CA ARG A 68 35.46 36.75 3.52
C ARG A 68 33.93 36.74 3.41
N PHE A 69 33.43 36.80 2.18
CA PHE A 69 31.99 36.66 1.92
C PHE A 69 31.60 35.20 1.73
N GLU A 70 30.59 34.77 2.48
CA GLU A 70 29.90 33.51 2.31
C GLU A 70 28.64 33.71 1.46
N VAL A 71 28.36 32.75 0.59
CA VAL A 71 27.12 32.73 -0.20
C VAL A 71 26.13 31.83 0.51
N GLU A 72 25.07 32.42 1.06
CA GLU A 72 23.97 31.70 1.69
C GLU A 72 22.76 31.64 0.75
N PHE A 73 22.03 30.54 0.77
CA PHE A 73 20.83 30.31 -0.04
C PHE A 73 19.89 29.34 0.69
N GLU A 74 18.63 29.25 0.24
CA GLU A 74 17.68 28.25 0.75
C GLU A 74 17.55 27.08 -0.23
N ALA A 75 17.44 25.87 0.31
CA ALA A 75 17.13 24.66 -0.44
C ALA A 75 16.03 23.87 0.28
N PRO A 76 15.18 23.12 -0.44
CA PRO A 76 14.06 22.44 0.18
C PRO A 76 14.49 21.17 0.91
N VAL A 77 13.87 20.93 2.07
CA VAL A 77 13.78 19.63 2.71
C VAL A 77 12.39 19.07 2.39
N ILE A 78 12.34 18.05 1.54
CA ILE A 78 11.10 17.51 0.96
C ILE A 78 10.73 16.22 1.68
N PHE A 79 9.44 16.05 2.01
CA PHE A 79 8.92 14.87 2.68
C PHE A 79 7.44 14.64 2.32
N VAL A 80 6.90 13.50 2.72
CA VAL A 80 5.50 13.14 2.48
C VAL A 80 4.75 13.01 3.81
N SER A 81 3.62 13.68 3.94
CA SER A 81 2.78 13.63 5.14
C SER A 81 1.31 13.92 4.81
N PRO A 82 0.39 13.63 5.75
CA PRO A 82 -0.97 14.17 5.68
C PRO A 82 -0.98 15.71 5.57
N PRO A 83 -2.00 16.31 4.91
CA PRO A 83 -2.08 17.75 4.69
C PRO A 83 -2.33 18.57 5.97
N ASP A 84 -2.69 17.92 7.08
CA ASP A 84 -2.89 18.54 8.41
C ASP A 84 -1.67 18.40 9.33
N ASN A 85 -0.54 17.88 8.81
CA ASN A 85 0.65 17.63 9.60
C ASN A 85 1.28 18.94 10.13
N LYS A 86 1.54 18.98 11.44
CA LYS A 86 2.14 20.13 12.13
C LYS A 86 3.61 19.92 12.51
N HIS A 87 4.17 18.73 12.29
CA HIS A 87 5.52 18.36 12.71
C HIS A 87 6.37 18.01 11.50
N GLY A 88 7.25 18.93 11.13
CA GLY A 88 8.19 18.74 10.01
C GLY A 88 9.59 18.31 10.48
N PRO A 89 10.46 17.88 9.55
CA PRO A 89 11.87 17.54 9.84
C PRO A 89 12.69 18.68 10.47
N ILE A 90 12.35 19.93 10.19
CA ILE A 90 12.99 21.14 10.73
C ILE A 90 12.09 21.71 11.83
N LEU A 91 12.58 21.70 13.06
CA LEU A 91 11.84 22.20 14.23
C LEU A 91 11.59 23.70 14.09
N GLY A 92 10.32 24.11 14.25
CA GLY A 92 9.91 25.51 14.23
C GLY A 92 9.84 26.16 12.85
N ALA A 93 10.22 25.47 11.76
CA ALA A 93 10.07 26.00 10.41
C ALA A 93 8.67 25.72 9.85
N GLU A 94 8.15 26.66 9.05
CA GLU A 94 6.87 26.53 8.37
C GLU A 94 6.88 25.40 7.34
N ILE A 95 5.78 24.64 7.28
CA ILE A 95 5.57 23.54 6.34
C ILE A 95 4.70 24.04 5.20
N TYR A 96 5.21 23.93 3.97
CA TYR A 96 4.46 24.25 2.76
C TYR A 96 4.01 22.95 2.08
N PHE A 97 2.70 22.76 1.93
CA PHE A 97 2.12 21.62 1.23
C PHE A 97 1.97 21.92 -0.25
N LEU A 98 2.39 21.00 -1.11
CA LEU A 98 2.26 21.13 -2.56
C LEU A 98 0.88 20.62 -2.97
N ASP A 99 -0.10 21.51 -3.04
CA ASP A 99 -1.50 21.20 -3.39
C ASP A 99 -1.94 21.64 -4.81
N GLY A 100 -1.05 22.21 -5.62
CA GLY A 100 -1.35 22.65 -7.00
C GLY A 100 -2.07 24.00 -7.10
N THR A 101 -2.36 24.67 -5.99
CA THR A 101 -2.98 26.01 -5.97
C THR A 101 -1.99 27.11 -6.33
N GLU A 102 -2.49 28.28 -6.75
CA GLU A 102 -1.65 29.45 -7.02
C GLU A 102 -0.88 29.93 -5.78
N GLU A 103 -1.50 29.85 -4.61
CA GLU A 103 -0.86 30.18 -3.33
C GLU A 103 0.30 29.22 -3.03
N SER A 104 0.07 27.92 -3.19
CA SER A 104 1.10 26.90 -3.01
C SER A 104 2.26 27.06 -3.98
N LEU A 105 2.00 27.33 -5.27
CA LEU A 105 3.04 27.63 -6.26
C LEU A 105 3.89 28.84 -5.87
N ALA A 106 3.26 29.91 -5.38
CA ALA A 106 3.96 31.10 -4.90
C ALA A 106 4.80 30.79 -3.65
N ASN A 107 4.24 30.06 -2.69
CA ASN A 107 4.90 29.68 -1.44
C ASN A 107 6.03 28.65 -1.63
N THR A 108 5.99 27.82 -2.66
CA THR A 108 7.08 26.86 -2.97
C THR A 108 7.99 27.33 -4.10
N TRP A 109 7.81 28.55 -4.59
CA TRP A 109 8.55 29.13 -5.72
C TRP A 109 8.62 28.17 -6.92
N SER A 110 7.49 27.53 -7.20
CA SER A 110 7.33 26.50 -8.23
C SER A 110 6.44 27.01 -9.36
N GLU A 111 6.46 26.33 -10.50
CA GLU A 111 5.70 26.70 -11.70
C GLU A 111 5.04 25.47 -12.33
N LEU A 112 3.84 25.63 -12.91
CA LEU A 112 3.12 24.52 -13.55
C LEU A 112 3.69 24.17 -14.93
N ASP A 113 4.11 25.17 -15.69
CA ASP A 113 4.68 24.93 -17.02
C ASP A 113 6.17 24.64 -16.89
N ILE A 114 6.50 23.36 -17.00
CA ILE A 114 7.88 22.87 -17.17
C ILE A 114 8.11 22.45 -18.61
N ASN A 115 7.25 22.85 -19.58
CA ASN A 115 7.49 22.47 -20.97
C ASN A 115 8.76 23.15 -21.47
N GLU A 116 9.84 22.39 -21.39
CA GLU A 116 11.05 22.59 -22.18
C GLU A 116 10.69 22.84 -23.65
N ARG A 117 9.55 22.34 -24.15
CA ARG A 117 9.07 22.57 -25.53
C ARG A 117 8.68 24.01 -25.86
N ASN A 118 8.09 24.76 -24.91
CA ASN A 118 7.75 26.17 -25.10
C ASN A 118 8.99 27.04 -24.96
N GLU A 119 9.87 26.77 -23.99
CA GLU A 119 11.19 27.39 -23.89
C GLU A 119 12.06 27.07 -25.13
N TYR A 120 12.03 25.83 -25.63
CA TYR A 120 12.75 25.37 -26.83
C TYR A 120 12.23 26.00 -28.12
N ALA A 121 10.94 26.35 -28.17
CA ALA A 121 10.38 27.11 -29.28
C ALA A 121 10.84 28.59 -29.26
N GLN A 122 11.21 29.12 -28.09
CA GLN A 122 11.75 30.47 -27.91
C GLN A 122 13.29 30.53 -28.00
N LYS A 123 13.99 29.41 -27.83
CA LYS A 123 15.46 29.28 -27.94
C LYS A 123 15.95 29.44 -29.38
N THR A 124 17.11 30.08 -29.56
CA THR A 124 17.73 30.29 -30.89
C THR A 124 18.16 28.97 -31.54
N GLN A 125 18.37 28.95 -32.86
CA GLN A 125 18.71 27.73 -33.61
C GLN A 125 19.99 27.02 -33.11
N ARG A 126 20.90 27.76 -32.45
CA ARG A 126 22.12 27.21 -31.80
C ARG A 126 21.86 26.63 -30.40
N GLU A 127 20.82 27.10 -29.70
CA GLU A 127 20.38 26.61 -28.38
C GLU A 127 19.39 25.44 -28.47
N ARG A 128 18.88 25.16 -29.67
CA ARG A 128 17.98 24.03 -30.00
C ARG A 128 18.70 22.70 -30.21
N VAL A 129 19.93 22.55 -29.71
CA VAL A 129 20.61 21.25 -29.75
C VAL A 129 19.94 20.33 -28.72
N HIS A 130 19.57 19.12 -29.16
CA HIS A 130 18.89 18.07 -28.39
C HIS A 130 19.79 17.44 -27.30
N THR A 131 20.44 18.25 -26.48
CA THR A 131 21.26 17.82 -25.35
C THR A 131 20.65 18.37 -24.07
N ALA A 132 20.41 17.49 -23.09
CA ALA A 132 19.78 17.81 -21.81
C ALA A 132 20.29 19.15 -21.24
N ASP A 133 19.38 20.07 -20.96
CA ASP A 133 19.67 21.31 -20.23
C ASP A 133 19.93 20.95 -18.76
N ASN A 134 21.16 20.50 -18.49
CA ASN A 134 21.59 20.00 -17.19
C ASN A 134 22.05 21.15 -16.27
N GLU A 135 21.73 22.40 -16.59
CA GLU A 135 22.13 23.57 -15.80
C GLU A 135 21.23 23.75 -14.56
N ARG A 136 19.96 23.34 -14.65
CA ARG A 136 18.97 23.51 -13.59
C ARG A 136 19.04 22.39 -12.54
N ALA A 137 18.83 22.75 -11.28
CA ALA A 137 18.70 21.79 -10.19
C ALA A 137 17.42 20.97 -10.37
N SER A 138 17.57 19.65 -10.44
CA SER A 138 16.52 18.69 -10.76
C SER A 138 15.39 18.64 -9.74
N TRP A 139 15.65 18.99 -8.47
CA TRP A 139 14.59 19.09 -7.47
C TRP A 139 13.55 20.17 -7.82
N THR A 140 13.90 21.21 -8.59
CA THR A 140 12.91 22.20 -9.05
C THR A 140 11.89 21.57 -10.01
N LEU A 141 12.35 20.64 -10.85
CA LEU A 141 11.49 19.86 -11.75
C LEU A 141 10.57 18.93 -10.95
N LEU A 142 11.09 18.31 -9.89
CA LEU A 142 10.28 17.48 -9.00
C LEU A 142 9.16 18.30 -8.33
N LEU A 143 9.47 19.46 -7.76
CA LEU A 143 8.46 20.31 -7.10
C LEU A 143 7.36 20.72 -8.08
N SER A 144 7.75 21.16 -9.28
CA SER A 144 6.80 21.51 -10.33
C SER A 144 5.99 20.32 -10.83
N ALA A 145 6.58 19.12 -10.93
CA ALA A 145 5.87 17.91 -11.34
C ALA A 145 4.79 17.51 -10.32
N VAL A 146 5.09 17.65 -9.03
CA VAL A 146 4.13 17.40 -7.94
C VAL A 146 3.02 18.44 -7.94
N GLN A 147 3.33 19.73 -8.08
CA GLN A 147 2.32 20.79 -8.16
C GLN A 147 1.39 20.57 -9.37
N ARG A 148 1.97 20.20 -10.51
CA ARG A 148 1.23 19.86 -11.72
C ARG A 148 0.34 18.63 -11.53
N MET A 149 0.82 17.61 -10.83
CA MET A 149 0.03 16.42 -10.48
C MET A 149 -1.23 16.78 -9.72
N GLU A 150 -1.13 17.56 -8.64
CA GLU A 150 -2.31 17.95 -7.86
C GLU A 150 -3.24 18.86 -8.67
N HIS A 151 -2.69 19.86 -9.38
CA HIS A 151 -3.48 20.77 -10.21
C HIS A 151 -4.26 20.06 -11.33
N GLU A 152 -3.58 19.24 -12.13
CA GLU A 152 -4.21 18.54 -13.27
C GLU A 152 -5.21 17.47 -12.80
N SER A 153 -4.90 16.74 -11.72
CA SER A 153 -5.78 15.69 -11.20
C SER A 153 -7.04 16.25 -10.53
N GLU A 154 -6.92 17.38 -9.82
CA GLU A 154 -8.07 18.05 -9.22
C GLU A 154 -8.97 18.65 -10.32
N LYS A 155 -8.37 19.33 -11.30
CA LYS A 155 -9.09 19.87 -12.45
C LYS A 155 -9.82 18.77 -13.22
N TRP A 156 -9.12 17.69 -13.56
CA TRP A 156 -9.72 16.55 -14.26
C TRP A 156 -10.92 15.98 -13.50
N GLN A 157 -10.78 15.76 -12.19
CA GLN A 157 -11.87 15.24 -11.38
C GLN A 157 -13.07 16.21 -11.34
N LYS A 158 -12.84 17.52 -11.18
CA LYS A 158 -13.90 18.54 -11.26
C LYS A 158 -14.62 18.51 -12.61
N ASP A 159 -13.87 18.42 -13.71
CA ASP A 159 -14.43 18.34 -15.06
C ASP A 159 -15.34 17.11 -15.23
N GLN A 160 -14.98 15.95 -14.65
CA GLN A 160 -15.83 14.75 -14.66
C GLN A 160 -17.16 14.98 -13.92
N TYR A 161 -17.11 15.59 -12.74
CA TYR A 161 -18.30 15.92 -11.96
C TYR A 161 -19.20 16.94 -12.68
N ASP A 162 -18.62 17.94 -13.33
CA ASP A 162 -19.38 18.95 -14.07
C ASP A 162 -20.03 18.35 -15.33
N GLU A 163 -19.35 17.45 -16.02
CA GLU A 163 -19.95 16.69 -17.13
C GLU A 163 -21.13 15.83 -16.66
N MET A 164 -20.98 15.16 -15.52
CA MET A 164 -22.06 14.38 -14.90
C MET A 164 -23.28 15.27 -14.57
N LYS A 165 -23.05 16.45 -13.99
CA LYS A 165 -24.12 17.42 -13.67
C LYS A 165 -24.84 17.90 -14.93
N LYS A 166 -24.09 18.24 -15.99
CA LYS A 166 -24.66 18.67 -17.29
C LYS A 166 -25.59 17.61 -17.89
N LYS A 167 -25.22 16.33 -17.77
CA LYS A 167 -26.03 15.20 -18.27
C LYS A 167 -27.25 14.91 -17.40
N THR A 168 -27.19 15.16 -16.09
CA THR A 168 -28.25 14.80 -15.13
C THR A 168 -29.32 15.89 -14.99
N GLY A 169 -29.01 17.15 -15.33
CA GLY A 169 -29.89 18.30 -15.12
C GLY A 169 -29.90 18.78 -13.65
N PRO A 170 -30.61 19.89 -13.34
CA PRO A 170 -30.74 20.37 -11.97
C PRO A 170 -31.40 19.31 -11.07
N PRO A 171 -31.06 19.25 -9.77
CA PRO A 171 -31.65 18.28 -8.86
C PRO A 171 -33.16 18.51 -8.75
N ASN A 172 -33.96 17.65 -9.37
CA ASN A 172 -35.43 17.72 -9.36
C ASN A 172 -36.05 17.31 -8.01
N GLY A 173 -35.36 17.53 -6.88
CA GLY A 173 -35.78 17.08 -5.55
C GLY A 173 -35.78 15.55 -5.35
N GLN A 174 -35.40 14.77 -6.37
CA GLN A 174 -35.13 13.34 -6.25
C GLN A 174 -33.68 13.15 -5.81
N THR A 175 -33.46 12.34 -4.77
CA THR A 175 -32.12 11.92 -4.33
C THR A 175 -31.33 11.40 -5.53
N PRO A 176 -30.09 11.88 -5.76
CA PRO A 176 -29.27 11.38 -6.85
C PRO A 176 -29.13 9.85 -6.72
N PRO A 177 -29.14 9.09 -7.82
CA PRO A 177 -28.99 7.64 -7.75
C PRO A 177 -27.70 7.28 -7.00
N HIS A 178 -27.80 6.31 -6.09
CA HIS A 178 -26.73 5.88 -5.17
C HIS A 178 -26.16 6.98 -4.25
N ASN A 179 -26.90 8.06 -3.96
CA ASN A 179 -26.46 9.12 -3.03
C ASN A 179 -25.08 9.69 -3.38
N LEU A 180 -24.76 9.85 -4.66
CA LEU A 180 -23.48 10.43 -5.10
C LEU A 180 -23.30 11.84 -4.54
N ALA A 181 -22.07 12.17 -4.13
CA ALA A 181 -21.73 13.51 -3.70
C ALA A 181 -21.95 14.54 -4.83
N GLU A 182 -22.30 15.77 -4.47
CA GLU A 182 -22.47 16.84 -5.46
C GLU A 182 -21.14 17.34 -6.02
N ASN A 183 -20.09 17.30 -5.20
CA ASN A 183 -18.75 17.77 -5.55
C ASN A 183 -17.71 16.74 -5.10
N PRO A 184 -16.58 16.64 -5.81
CA PRO A 184 -15.49 15.81 -5.36
C PRO A 184 -14.97 16.29 -3.99
N PRO A 185 -14.44 15.39 -3.15
CA PRO A 185 -13.81 15.79 -1.90
C PRO A 185 -12.54 16.61 -2.17
N THR A 186 -12.27 17.58 -1.29
CA THR A 186 -11.05 18.39 -1.37
C THR A 186 -9.84 17.62 -0.84
N LEU A 187 -8.64 18.05 -1.24
CA LEU A 187 -7.37 17.48 -0.78
C LEU A 187 -7.30 17.40 0.75
N GLN A 188 -7.63 18.49 1.46
CA GLN A 188 -7.55 18.55 2.92
C GLN A 188 -8.52 17.60 3.64
N LYS A 189 -9.63 17.22 2.98
CA LYS A 189 -10.64 16.33 3.56
C LYS A 189 -10.34 14.86 3.26
N ALA A 190 -9.87 14.55 2.05
CA ALA A 190 -9.77 13.20 1.54
C ALA A 190 -8.35 12.63 1.54
N HIS A 191 -7.32 13.45 1.32
CA HIS A 191 -5.96 12.96 1.13
C HIS A 191 -5.28 12.76 2.48
N THR A 192 -4.54 11.66 2.60
CA THR A 192 -3.67 11.39 3.75
C THR A 192 -2.20 11.30 3.34
N LEU A 193 -1.91 11.43 2.03
CA LEU A 193 -0.59 11.46 1.44
C LEU A 193 -0.44 12.73 0.59
N THR A 194 0.38 13.67 1.04
CA THR A 194 0.69 14.92 0.34
C THR A 194 2.19 15.21 0.44
N VAL A 195 2.78 15.74 -0.63
CA VAL A 195 4.17 16.18 -0.61
C VAL A 195 4.24 17.54 0.07
N ALA A 196 5.19 17.68 0.99
CA ALA A 196 5.43 18.91 1.71
C ALA A 196 6.92 19.26 1.67
N LEU A 197 7.22 20.55 1.87
CA LEU A 197 8.60 21.01 2.02
C LEU A 197 8.75 22.00 3.16
N GLN A 198 9.96 22.04 3.71
CA GLN A 198 10.45 23.12 4.57
C GLN A 198 11.69 23.73 3.95
N ARG A 199 11.85 25.05 4.05
CA ARG A 199 13.02 25.75 3.54
C ARG A 199 14.17 25.61 4.54
N LYS A 200 15.35 25.22 4.06
CA LYS A 200 16.57 25.14 4.87
C LYS A 200 17.63 26.05 4.29
N ARG A 201 18.13 26.97 5.12
CA ARG A 201 19.28 27.82 4.79
C ARG A 201 20.56 26.97 4.75
N LYS A 202 21.36 27.14 3.71
CA LYS A 202 22.65 26.48 3.46
C LYS A 202 23.70 27.52 3.06
N SER A 203 24.96 27.23 3.36
CA SER A 203 26.11 28.01 2.88
C SER A 203 26.82 27.22 1.78
N TRP A 204 27.20 27.91 0.70
CA TRP A 204 27.94 27.29 -0.42
C TRP A 204 29.27 26.69 0.03
N ASP A 205 29.88 27.26 1.08
CA ASP A 205 31.16 26.79 1.61
C ASP A 205 31.09 25.38 2.22
N THR A 206 29.89 24.94 2.58
CA THR A 206 29.62 23.59 3.09
C THR A 206 29.28 22.58 1.98
N MET A 207 29.25 23.02 0.72
CA MET A 207 28.96 22.15 -0.41
C MET A 207 30.20 21.33 -0.78
N PRO A 208 30.07 20.02 -1.01
CA PRO A 208 31.18 19.20 -1.51
C PRO A 208 31.68 19.73 -2.85
N SER A 209 33.00 19.68 -3.07
CA SER A 209 33.62 20.22 -4.30
C SER A 209 33.20 19.49 -5.58
N THR A 210 32.66 18.28 -5.47
CA THR A 210 32.11 17.50 -6.57
C THR A 210 30.73 18.00 -7.03
N ILE A 211 30.07 18.82 -6.22
CA ILE A 211 28.73 19.32 -6.49
C ILE A 211 28.79 20.72 -7.09
N ALA A 212 28.32 20.83 -8.33
CA ALA A 212 28.27 22.11 -9.05
C ALA A 212 26.98 22.91 -8.79
N ARG A 213 25.95 22.32 -8.17
CA ARG A 213 24.63 22.94 -7.99
C ARG A 213 23.97 22.63 -6.64
N PRO A 214 23.11 23.53 -6.13
CA PRO A 214 22.37 23.31 -4.89
C PRO A 214 21.50 22.06 -4.91
N TYR A 215 21.62 21.21 -3.90
CA TYR A 215 20.80 20.01 -3.74
C TYR A 215 19.71 20.17 -2.67
N ALA A 216 18.56 19.55 -2.92
CA ALA A 216 17.51 19.33 -1.94
C ALA A 216 17.85 18.14 -1.03
N THR A 217 17.19 18.06 0.12
CA THR A 217 17.35 16.96 1.08
C THR A 217 16.03 16.25 1.30
N THR A 218 16.03 14.93 1.29
CA THR A 218 14.87 14.10 1.66
C THR A 218 15.38 12.80 2.31
N THR A 219 14.50 11.86 2.62
CA THR A 219 14.89 10.51 3.06
C THR A 219 14.57 9.50 1.96
N MET A 220 15.25 8.36 2.00
CA MET A 220 15.05 7.29 1.03
C MET A 220 13.58 6.84 0.96
N CYS A 221 12.88 6.75 2.10
CA CYS A 221 11.48 6.37 2.09
C CYS A 221 10.60 7.40 1.37
N HIS A 222 10.75 8.69 1.70
CA HIS A 222 9.97 9.75 1.07
C HIS A 222 10.29 9.90 -0.42
N LEU A 223 11.53 9.69 -0.84
CA LEU A 223 11.87 9.65 -2.26
C LEU A 223 11.08 8.55 -3.00
N VAL A 224 11.10 7.33 -2.48
CA VAL A 224 10.38 6.19 -3.08
C VAL A 224 8.86 6.48 -3.14
N GLU A 225 8.31 7.07 -2.09
CA GLU A 225 6.88 7.46 -2.00
C GLU A 225 6.52 8.56 -3.01
N MET A 226 7.34 9.61 -3.15
CA MET A 226 7.12 10.69 -4.11
C MET A 226 7.21 10.21 -5.56
N VAL A 227 8.18 9.33 -5.85
CA VAL A 227 8.37 8.70 -7.16
C VAL A 227 7.12 7.88 -7.52
N ALA A 228 6.63 7.06 -6.59
CA ALA A 228 5.41 6.28 -6.79
C ALA A 228 4.17 7.17 -6.99
N ALA A 229 4.00 8.23 -6.18
CA ALA A 229 2.87 9.16 -6.30
C ALA A 229 2.78 9.81 -7.69
N LEU A 230 3.93 10.11 -8.32
CA LEU A 230 4.01 10.64 -9.69
C LEU A 230 3.72 9.60 -10.79
N GLY A 231 3.45 8.34 -10.44
CA GLY A 231 3.25 7.24 -11.38
C GLY A 231 4.56 6.72 -11.99
N ILE A 232 5.69 6.94 -11.30
CA ILE A 232 7.02 6.46 -11.67
C ILE A 232 7.30 5.18 -10.88
N TYR A 233 7.87 4.18 -11.53
CA TYR A 233 8.16 2.90 -10.91
C TYR A 233 9.61 2.48 -11.16
N TRP A 234 10.15 1.67 -10.26
CA TRP A 234 11.56 1.32 -10.24
C TRP A 234 11.87 0.19 -11.23
N LYS A 235 12.89 0.39 -12.07
CA LYS A 235 13.43 -0.61 -12.99
C LYS A 235 14.68 -1.28 -12.43
N GLU A 236 15.51 -0.51 -11.74
CA GLU A 236 16.70 -1.00 -11.04
C GLU A 236 16.75 -0.34 -9.66
N PHE A 237 16.95 -1.17 -8.64
CA PHE A 237 17.13 -0.73 -7.26
C PHE A 237 18.22 -1.59 -6.60
N ASP A 238 19.48 -1.35 -6.98
CA ASP A 238 20.63 -2.13 -6.52
C ASP A 238 21.43 -1.34 -5.47
N ARG A 239 21.17 -1.66 -4.20
CA ARG A 239 21.87 -1.09 -3.04
C ARG A 239 23.32 -1.56 -2.91
N LYS A 240 23.70 -2.68 -3.51
CA LYS A 240 25.08 -3.20 -3.42
C LYS A 240 26.01 -2.47 -4.39
N ARG A 241 25.47 -2.06 -5.54
CA ARG A 241 26.20 -1.34 -6.58
C ARG A 241 25.91 0.16 -6.61
N ASP A 242 25.08 0.65 -5.69
CA ASP A 242 24.59 2.04 -5.64
C ASP A 242 24.00 2.51 -6.98
N ARG A 243 23.24 1.64 -7.66
CA ARG A 243 22.58 1.93 -8.94
C ARG A 243 21.08 1.96 -8.79
N TYR A 244 20.49 3.09 -9.14
CA TYR A 244 19.05 3.31 -8.99
C TYR A 244 18.49 3.91 -10.28
N ARG A 245 17.44 3.30 -10.82
CA ARG A 245 16.74 3.79 -12.01
C ARG A 245 15.24 3.57 -11.86
N ALA A 246 14.48 4.64 -11.98
CA ALA A 246 13.02 4.62 -12.08
C ALA A 246 12.58 5.35 -13.36
N GLU A 247 11.49 4.88 -13.97
CA GLU A 247 10.88 5.53 -15.12
C GLU A 247 9.38 5.29 -15.11
N GLY A 248 8.61 6.29 -15.56
CA GLY A 248 7.15 6.20 -15.64
C GLY A 248 6.52 7.56 -15.77
N ASN A 249 5.31 7.61 -16.34
CA ASN A 249 4.52 8.83 -16.53
C ASN A 249 5.29 10.04 -17.13
N GLY A 250 6.27 9.78 -18.02
CA GLY A 250 7.07 10.84 -18.65
C GLY A 250 8.28 11.34 -17.85
N PHE A 251 8.56 10.75 -16.68
CA PHE A 251 9.67 11.12 -15.80
C PHE A 251 10.67 10.00 -15.57
N MET A 252 11.94 10.36 -15.43
CA MET A 252 13.02 9.45 -15.10
C MET A 252 13.73 9.92 -13.83
N VAL A 253 14.10 8.96 -12.99
CA VAL A 253 14.90 9.19 -11.78
C VAL A 253 16.12 8.30 -11.82
N LEU A 254 17.30 8.91 -11.75
CA LEU A 254 18.59 8.22 -11.70
C LEU A 254 19.26 8.52 -10.37
N GLY A 255 19.79 7.51 -9.70
CA GLY A 255 20.51 7.67 -8.45
C GLY A 255 21.90 7.06 -8.52
N GLU A 256 22.86 7.76 -7.94
CA GLU A 256 24.25 7.35 -7.83
C GLU A 256 24.86 7.79 -6.49
N LYS A 257 26.00 7.20 -6.15
CA LYS A 257 26.77 7.60 -4.97
C LYS A 257 27.74 8.73 -5.31
N VAL A 258 27.61 9.83 -4.59
CA VAL A 258 28.53 10.97 -4.64
C VAL A 258 29.47 10.90 -3.43
N ALA A 259 30.77 11.02 -3.70
CA ALA A 259 31.80 11.07 -2.65
C ALA A 259 31.51 12.20 -1.65
N ASP A 260 31.72 11.91 -0.36
CA ASP A 260 31.58 12.84 0.77
C ASP A 260 30.17 13.41 1.01
N LEU A 261 29.17 13.01 0.22
CA LEU A 261 27.77 13.41 0.40
C LEU A 261 26.86 12.21 0.67
N GLY A 262 26.95 11.14 -0.13
CA GLY A 262 26.06 9.99 -0.06
C GLY A 262 25.28 9.78 -1.35
N LEU A 263 24.03 9.31 -1.27
CA LEU A 263 23.22 9.04 -2.45
C LEU A 263 22.57 10.32 -2.98
N MET A 264 22.83 10.62 -4.25
CA MET A 264 22.22 11.73 -4.96
C MET A 264 21.37 11.21 -6.12
N PHE A 265 20.19 11.80 -6.26
CA PHE A 265 19.23 11.49 -7.31
C PHE A 265 19.06 12.67 -8.25
N THR A 266 18.87 12.39 -9.52
CA THR A 266 18.55 13.38 -10.56
C THR A 266 17.19 13.04 -11.14
N PHE A 267 16.30 14.02 -11.10
CA PHE A 267 14.97 13.94 -11.69
C PHE A 267 14.96 14.60 -13.07
N SER A 268 14.43 13.93 -14.09
CA SER A 268 14.37 14.46 -15.45
C SER A 268 13.05 14.14 -16.14
N ILE A 269 12.68 15.01 -17.08
CA ILE A 269 11.50 14.84 -17.93
C ILE A 269 11.98 14.26 -19.26
N TYR A 270 11.39 13.15 -19.70
CA TYR A 270 11.72 12.53 -20.99
C TYR A 270 10.50 12.29 -21.87
N GLY A 271 9.30 12.55 -21.35
CA GLY A 271 8.05 12.34 -22.06
C GLY A 271 6.90 13.19 -21.53
N ARG A 272 5.69 12.95 -22.05
CA ARG A 272 4.47 13.61 -21.56
C ARG A 272 3.97 12.92 -20.31
N SER A 273 3.69 13.70 -19.27
CA SER A 273 2.96 13.25 -18.09
C SER A 273 1.45 13.42 -18.28
N ARG A 274 0.68 12.59 -17.58
CA ARG A 274 -0.77 12.73 -17.40
C ARG A 274 -1.09 12.43 -15.95
N PHE A 275 -2.03 13.16 -15.36
CA PHE A 275 -2.47 12.96 -13.99
C PHE A 275 -4.00 12.88 -13.91
N GLU A 276 -4.58 12.11 -14.83
CA GLU A 276 -6.03 11.89 -14.92
C GLU A 276 -6.37 10.55 -14.25
N ALA A 277 -6.95 9.59 -14.98
CA ALA A 277 -7.24 8.25 -14.49
C ALA A 277 -6.00 7.48 -13.98
N ASN A 278 -4.79 7.88 -14.39
CA ASN A 278 -3.53 7.29 -13.96
C ASN A 278 -2.89 7.97 -12.73
N ARG A 279 -3.57 8.93 -12.10
CA ARG A 279 -3.16 9.51 -10.81
C ARG A 279 -3.22 8.43 -9.73
N VAL A 280 -2.09 8.19 -9.07
CA VAL A 280 -2.01 7.26 -7.93
C VAL A 280 -2.88 7.77 -6.80
N ILE A 281 -3.59 6.90 -6.10
CA ILE A 281 -4.49 7.29 -4.99
C ILE A 281 -3.66 7.89 -3.83
N PRO A 282 -4.00 9.11 -3.34
CA PRO A 282 -3.23 9.81 -2.30
C PRO A 282 -3.64 9.42 -0.87
N VAL A 283 -3.53 8.13 -0.56
CA VAL A 283 -3.73 7.61 0.82
C VAL A 283 -2.41 7.12 1.41
N ASP A 284 -2.23 7.30 2.72
CA ASP A 284 -1.00 6.97 3.46
C ASP A 284 -0.63 5.49 3.33
N GLU A 285 -1.63 4.61 3.25
CA GLU A 285 -1.48 3.17 3.13
C GLU A 285 -0.84 2.75 1.79
N VAL A 286 -0.88 3.61 0.76
CA VAL A 286 -0.15 3.37 -0.51
C VAL A 286 1.36 3.39 -0.31
N LYS A 287 1.88 4.05 0.75
CA LYS A 287 3.32 4.03 1.07
C LYS A 287 3.82 2.60 1.28
N GLU A 288 3.04 1.75 1.95
CA GLU A 288 3.40 0.35 2.20
C GLU A 288 3.58 -0.44 0.89
N LEU A 289 2.67 -0.22 -0.07
CA LEU A 289 2.71 -0.87 -1.38
C LEU A 289 4.02 -0.58 -2.11
N CYS A 290 4.54 0.64 -1.97
CA CYS A 290 5.81 1.04 -2.58
C CYS A 290 6.98 0.16 -2.12
N PHE A 291 6.89 -0.46 -0.94
CA PHE A 291 7.91 -1.33 -0.36
C PHE A 291 7.51 -2.82 -0.39
N GLY A 292 6.38 -3.16 -1.03
CA GLY A 292 5.88 -4.53 -1.16
C GLY A 292 5.23 -5.07 0.11
N TYR A 293 4.88 -4.16 1.03
CA TYR A 293 4.02 -4.45 2.16
C TYR A 293 2.58 -4.15 1.79
N VAL A 294 1.65 -4.93 2.30
CA VAL A 294 0.22 -4.69 2.11
C VAL A 294 -0.49 -4.85 3.44
N SER A 295 -1.05 -3.76 3.95
CA SER A 295 -2.01 -3.83 5.05
C SER A 295 -3.28 -4.58 4.65
N THR A 296 -3.73 -5.47 5.51
CA THR A 296 -4.97 -6.23 5.31
C THR A 296 -6.16 -5.61 6.03
N ILE A 297 -7.33 -6.20 5.80
CA ILE A 297 -8.57 -5.97 6.57
C ILE A 297 -8.45 -6.29 8.07
N TYR A 298 -7.39 -6.97 8.51
CA TYR A 298 -7.12 -7.28 9.91
C TYR A 298 -6.11 -6.34 10.55
N SER A 299 -5.44 -5.48 9.79
CA SER A 299 -4.53 -4.49 10.36
C SER A 299 -5.29 -3.49 11.22
N VAL A 300 -4.87 -3.41 12.49
CA VAL A 300 -5.22 -2.30 13.37
C VAL A 300 -4.51 -1.07 12.83
N THR A 301 -5.22 0.05 12.68
CA THR A 301 -4.67 1.35 12.26
C THR A 301 -3.59 1.81 13.24
N LEU A 302 -2.37 1.29 13.05
CA LEU A 302 -1.20 1.63 13.82
C LEU A 302 -0.89 3.11 13.62
N ASP A 303 -0.35 3.73 14.67
CA ASP A 303 0.14 5.10 14.66
C ASP A 303 0.89 5.42 13.36
N LYS A 304 0.29 6.28 12.52
CA LYS A 304 0.79 6.71 11.19
C LYS A 304 2.23 7.26 11.23
N ARG A 305 2.76 7.53 12.42
CA ARG A 305 4.10 8.10 12.66
C ARG A 305 5.17 7.05 12.93
N ARG A 306 4.79 5.80 13.23
CA ARG A 306 5.69 4.72 13.63
C ARG A 306 5.20 3.40 13.07
N LEU A 307 5.67 3.07 11.88
CA LEU A 307 5.63 1.71 11.34
C LEU A 307 6.34 0.79 12.36
N ARG A 308 5.60 0.11 13.24
CA ARG A 308 6.17 -1.05 13.93
C ARG A 308 6.43 -2.09 12.87
N PHE A 309 7.64 -2.64 12.84
CA PHE A 309 7.96 -3.71 11.91
C PHE A 309 7.06 -4.91 12.24
N PRO A 310 6.40 -5.54 11.24
CA PRO A 310 5.54 -6.71 11.45
C PRO A 310 6.26 -7.94 12.05
N GLU A 311 7.58 -7.87 12.27
CA GLU A 311 8.39 -8.95 12.81
C GLU A 311 8.11 -9.23 14.30
N ASP A 312 7.50 -8.28 15.02
CA ASP A 312 7.23 -8.41 16.46
C ASP A 312 6.00 -9.28 16.79
N ASP A 313 5.17 -9.67 15.81
CA ASP A 313 4.00 -10.54 16.01
C ASP A 313 3.76 -11.50 14.82
N PRO A 314 4.36 -12.70 14.82
CA PRO A 314 4.33 -13.63 13.69
C PRO A 314 2.97 -14.28 13.41
N GLU A 315 1.98 -14.14 14.32
CA GLU A 315 0.65 -14.75 14.17
C GLU A 315 -0.37 -13.81 13.51
N ASN A 316 -0.03 -12.55 13.25
CA ASN A 316 -0.99 -11.56 12.83
C ASN A 316 -1.10 -11.44 11.29
N LEU A 317 -2.29 -11.73 10.74
CA LEU A 317 -2.65 -11.49 9.34
C LEU A 317 -2.74 -10.00 8.98
N ALA A 318 -2.32 -9.08 9.85
CA ALA A 318 -2.36 -7.64 9.65
C ALA A 318 -1.59 -7.17 8.40
N PHE A 319 -0.47 -7.80 8.05
CA PHE A 319 0.36 -7.38 6.92
C PHE A 319 0.80 -8.56 6.05
N LEU A 320 0.77 -8.36 4.73
CA LEU A 320 1.36 -9.25 3.74
C LEU A 320 2.70 -8.68 3.28
N GLN A 321 3.66 -9.55 3.02
CA GLN A 321 4.93 -9.22 2.37
C GLN A 321 4.95 -9.91 1.01
N LEU A 322 4.92 -9.10 -0.06
CA LEU A 322 4.74 -9.57 -1.42
C LEU A 322 5.85 -9.08 -2.37
N ALA A 323 6.90 -8.40 -1.89
CA ALA A 323 7.87 -7.75 -2.78
C ALA A 323 8.71 -8.73 -3.60
N THR A 324 8.94 -9.93 -3.07
CA THR A 324 9.70 -10.99 -3.74
C THR A 324 9.03 -12.35 -3.58
N GLN A 325 9.37 -13.29 -4.45
CA GLN A 325 8.93 -14.69 -4.37
C GLN A 325 9.23 -15.34 -3.00
N ALA A 326 10.37 -14.99 -2.39
CA ALA A 326 10.75 -15.44 -1.05
C ALA A 326 9.87 -14.83 0.05
N GLU A 327 9.50 -13.56 -0.06
CA GLU A 327 8.59 -12.89 0.87
C GLU A 327 7.15 -13.41 0.73
N ILE A 328 6.67 -13.64 -0.50
CA ILE A 328 5.37 -14.29 -0.73
C ILE A 328 5.34 -15.65 -0.02
N SER A 329 6.41 -16.44 -0.14
CA SER A 329 6.55 -17.72 0.55
C SER A 329 6.45 -17.57 2.08
N GLN A 330 7.02 -16.51 2.67
CA GLN A 330 6.90 -16.23 4.11
C GLN A 330 5.48 -15.84 4.48
N THR A 331 4.81 -15.04 3.65
CA THR A 331 3.39 -14.71 3.81
C THR A 331 2.52 -15.97 3.81
N LEU A 332 2.78 -16.94 2.92
CA LEU A 332 2.08 -18.22 2.90
C LEU A 332 2.30 -19.03 4.19
N VAL A 333 3.51 -19.01 4.76
CA VAL A 333 3.79 -19.63 6.07
C VAL A 333 2.94 -18.97 7.17
N ARG A 334 2.84 -17.63 7.19
CA ARG A 334 2.02 -16.89 8.17
C ARG A 334 0.52 -17.20 8.03
N ILE A 335 0.03 -17.37 6.80
CA ILE A 335 -1.34 -17.83 6.54
C ILE A 335 -1.56 -19.27 7.03
N GLY A 336 -0.48 -20.05 7.19
CA GLY A 336 -0.49 -21.43 7.67
C GLY A 336 -0.43 -22.47 6.54
N CYS A 337 -0.09 -22.06 5.32
CA CYS A 337 -0.02 -22.97 4.18
C CYS A 337 1.06 -24.05 4.37
N ASN A 338 0.80 -25.24 3.82
CA ASN A 338 1.73 -26.35 3.87
C ASN A 338 3.02 -26.10 3.07
N ASN A 339 4.02 -26.96 3.29
CA ASN A 339 5.33 -26.85 2.63
C ASN A 339 5.26 -26.93 1.10
N ASN A 340 4.28 -27.64 0.53
CA ASN A 340 4.15 -27.77 -0.92
C ASN A 340 3.72 -26.43 -1.54
N ALA A 341 2.70 -25.79 -0.97
CA ALA A 341 2.25 -24.46 -1.38
C ALA A 341 3.35 -23.40 -1.21
N VAL A 342 4.10 -23.46 -0.10
CA VAL A 342 5.24 -22.54 0.15
C VAL A 342 6.38 -22.76 -0.86
N ARG A 343 6.64 -24.02 -1.25
CA ARG A 343 7.69 -24.34 -2.24
C ARG A 343 7.31 -23.93 -3.66
N ALA A 344 6.02 -23.90 -4.00
CA ALA A 344 5.56 -23.49 -5.33
C ALA A 344 6.03 -22.06 -5.70
N PHE A 345 6.17 -21.16 -4.73
CA PHE A 345 6.70 -19.81 -4.96
C PHE A 345 8.23 -19.72 -4.90
N LYS A 346 8.94 -20.79 -4.53
CA LYS A 346 10.42 -20.82 -4.51
C LYS A 346 11.01 -21.50 -5.73
N ASP A 347 10.25 -22.40 -6.32
CA ASP A 347 10.67 -23.22 -7.44
C ASP A 347 10.27 -22.55 -8.76
N PRO A 348 11.24 -22.16 -9.62
CA PRO A 348 10.93 -21.53 -10.90
C PRO A 348 10.17 -22.44 -11.87
N ASP A 349 10.21 -23.76 -11.67
CA ASP A 349 9.53 -24.74 -12.52
C ASP A 349 8.05 -24.92 -12.11
N LYS A 350 7.62 -24.32 -11.00
CA LYS A 350 6.24 -24.41 -10.51
C LYS A 350 5.39 -23.25 -11.04
N HIS A 351 4.13 -23.56 -11.34
CA HIS A 351 3.14 -22.59 -11.79
C HIS A 351 2.45 -21.89 -10.62
N THR A 352 2.49 -20.56 -10.63
CA THR A 352 1.86 -19.66 -9.64
C THR A 352 0.86 -18.69 -10.28
N SER A 353 0.44 -18.98 -11.52
CA SER A 353 -0.55 -18.20 -12.26
C SER A 353 -1.48 -19.13 -13.04
N HIS A 354 -2.77 -18.80 -13.04
CA HIS A 354 -3.77 -19.29 -13.98
C HIS A 354 -4.06 -18.15 -14.97
N LEU A 355 -5.32 -17.71 -15.05
CA LEU A 355 -5.78 -16.50 -15.76
C LEU A 355 -5.03 -15.21 -15.35
N PHE A 356 -4.60 -15.13 -14.09
CA PHE A 356 -3.73 -14.09 -13.54
C PHE A 356 -2.94 -14.66 -12.35
N PRO A 357 -1.88 -13.98 -11.86
CA PRO A 357 -1.03 -14.51 -10.79
C PRO A 357 -1.78 -14.65 -9.46
N VAL A 358 -1.52 -15.73 -8.72
CA VAL A 358 -2.12 -16.03 -7.41
C VAL A 358 -1.80 -14.95 -6.37
N SER A 359 -0.70 -14.20 -6.53
CA SER A 359 -0.38 -13.04 -5.70
C SER A 359 -1.47 -11.95 -5.76
N PHE A 360 -2.10 -11.74 -6.91
CA PHE A 360 -3.23 -10.81 -7.07
C PHE A 360 -4.53 -11.36 -6.49
N GLU A 361 -4.71 -12.68 -6.41
CA GLU A 361 -5.83 -13.27 -5.66
C GLU A 361 -5.71 -12.98 -4.17
N ILE A 362 -4.54 -13.27 -3.59
CA ILE A 362 -4.26 -13.00 -2.17
C ILE A 362 -4.42 -11.51 -1.89
N LEU A 363 -3.93 -10.66 -2.79
CA LEU A 363 -4.07 -9.21 -2.70
C LEU A 363 -5.54 -8.79 -2.67
N GLY A 364 -6.35 -9.23 -3.64
CA GLY A 364 -7.78 -8.90 -3.70
C GLY A 364 -8.60 -9.48 -2.55
N MET A 365 -8.21 -10.64 -2.02
CA MET A 365 -8.90 -11.30 -0.91
C MET A 365 -8.66 -10.60 0.44
N LEU A 366 -7.46 -10.08 0.69
CA LEU A 366 -7.08 -9.60 2.02
C LEU A 366 -6.72 -8.12 2.12
N SER A 367 -6.27 -7.47 1.04
CA SER A 367 -5.85 -6.07 1.09
C SER A 367 -6.97 -5.17 1.55
N ARG A 368 -6.65 -4.14 2.33
CA ARG A 368 -7.60 -3.05 2.58
C ARG A 368 -7.99 -2.33 1.27
N THR A 369 -9.10 -1.61 1.33
CA THR A 369 -9.54 -0.73 0.24
C THR A 369 -8.74 0.56 0.27
N PHE A 370 -8.11 0.93 -0.85
CA PHE A 370 -7.37 2.19 -0.98
C PHE A 370 -8.22 3.31 -1.59
N HIS A 371 -9.25 2.95 -2.38
CA HIS A 371 -10.16 3.89 -3.01
C HIS A 371 -10.75 4.88 -2.00
N ILE A 372 -10.64 6.18 -2.30
CA ILE A 372 -11.27 7.23 -1.51
C ILE A 372 -12.71 7.40 -1.99
N LYS A 373 -13.68 7.34 -1.08
CA LYS A 373 -15.10 7.53 -1.39
C LYS A 373 -15.32 8.83 -2.18
N ASP A 374 -16.17 8.76 -3.19
CA ASP A 374 -16.51 9.88 -4.08
C ASP A 374 -15.33 10.45 -4.91
N THR A 375 -14.22 9.71 -5.05
CA THR A 375 -13.13 10.07 -6.00
C THR A 375 -13.16 9.21 -7.25
N MET A 376 -12.43 9.64 -8.27
CA MET A 376 -12.26 8.91 -9.54
C MET A 376 -10.92 8.17 -9.64
N TYR A 377 -10.14 8.19 -8.57
CA TYR A 377 -8.78 7.62 -8.55
C TYR A 377 -8.84 6.13 -8.25
N THR A 378 -8.20 5.34 -9.12
CA THR A 378 -8.17 3.86 -9.01
C THR A 378 -6.76 3.30 -9.00
N GLN A 379 -5.77 4.09 -9.45
CA GLN A 379 -4.40 3.63 -9.65
C GLN A 379 -3.64 3.47 -8.33
N ILE A 380 -2.99 2.34 -8.13
CA ILE A 380 -2.07 2.08 -7.01
C ILE A 380 -0.73 1.51 -7.53
N PRO A 381 0.37 1.62 -6.74
CA PRO A 381 1.62 0.92 -7.01
C PRO A 381 1.44 -0.60 -6.89
N ASN A 382 2.16 -1.36 -7.70
CA ASN A 382 2.14 -2.82 -7.63
C ASN A 382 3.07 -3.32 -6.51
N PRO A 383 2.56 -3.96 -5.44
CA PRO A 383 3.39 -4.47 -4.35
C PRO A 383 4.05 -5.82 -4.65
N THR A 384 3.78 -6.42 -5.82
CA THR A 384 4.19 -7.78 -6.18
C THR A 384 5.25 -7.81 -7.29
N PRO A 385 6.12 -8.83 -7.37
CA PRO A 385 7.03 -9.01 -8.49
C PRO A 385 6.30 -9.44 -9.78
N ASP A 386 5.02 -9.79 -9.68
CA ASP A 386 4.22 -10.28 -10.78
C ASP A 386 3.58 -9.13 -11.55
N ARG A 387 3.34 -9.35 -12.84
CA ARG A 387 2.78 -8.34 -13.74
C ARG A 387 1.25 -8.43 -13.78
N TRP A 388 0.57 -7.30 -13.61
CA TRP A 388 -0.86 -7.19 -13.89
C TRP A 388 -1.13 -6.75 -15.33
N ASP A 389 -1.87 -7.55 -16.10
CA ASP A 389 -2.29 -7.21 -17.47
C ASP A 389 -3.81 -7.30 -17.62
N LYS A 390 -4.50 -6.15 -17.55
CA LYS A 390 -5.95 -6.09 -17.75
C LYS A 390 -6.44 -6.61 -19.10
N ARG A 391 -5.54 -6.79 -20.09
CA ARG A 391 -5.89 -7.38 -21.40
C ARG A 391 -5.97 -8.90 -21.37
N SER A 392 -5.37 -9.56 -20.39
CA SER A 392 -5.39 -11.02 -20.29
C SER A 392 -6.63 -11.57 -19.58
N VAL A 393 -7.34 -10.72 -18.82
CA VAL A 393 -8.50 -11.11 -18.02
C VAL A 393 -9.62 -10.08 -18.09
N SER A 394 -10.85 -10.54 -18.33
CA SER A 394 -12.06 -9.74 -18.15
C SER A 394 -12.69 -10.06 -16.79
N LEU A 395 -12.46 -9.19 -15.80
CA LEU A 395 -13.07 -9.34 -14.47
C LEU A 395 -14.61 -9.24 -14.51
N LEU A 396 -15.15 -8.54 -15.51
CA LEU A 396 -16.60 -8.52 -15.75
C LEU A 396 -17.12 -9.92 -16.06
N LYS A 397 -16.49 -10.64 -17.00
CA LYS A 397 -16.88 -12.01 -17.36
C LYS A 397 -16.67 -12.99 -16.19
N VAL A 398 -15.64 -12.77 -15.38
CA VAL A 398 -15.42 -13.53 -14.14
C VAL A 398 -16.59 -13.29 -13.15
N LEU A 399 -17.06 -12.04 -13.03
CA LEU A 399 -18.21 -11.70 -12.18
C LEU A 399 -19.53 -12.26 -12.72
N GLU A 400 -19.74 -12.25 -14.04
CA GLU A 400 -20.89 -12.88 -14.70
C GLU A 400 -20.93 -14.39 -14.42
N ALA A 401 -19.81 -15.09 -14.59
CA ALA A 401 -19.71 -16.51 -14.26
C ALA A 401 -19.93 -16.78 -12.76
N TYR A 402 -19.41 -15.91 -11.88
CA TYR A 402 -19.64 -15.99 -10.44
C TYR A 402 -21.13 -15.84 -10.10
N ARG A 403 -21.84 -14.88 -10.71
CA ARG A 403 -23.29 -14.67 -10.54
C ARG A 403 -24.08 -15.93 -10.85
N ASP A 404 -23.70 -16.64 -11.92
CA ASP A 404 -24.43 -17.82 -12.39
C ASP A 404 -24.19 -19.05 -11.49
N LEU A 405 -23.01 -19.15 -10.87
CA LEU A 405 -22.60 -20.30 -10.06
C LEU A 405 -22.85 -20.13 -8.55
N VAL A 406 -22.86 -18.90 -8.01
CA VAL A 406 -23.09 -18.64 -6.58
C VAL A 406 -24.42 -19.17 -6.02
N PRO A 407 -25.55 -19.19 -6.76
CA PRO A 407 -26.81 -19.72 -6.23
C PRO A 407 -26.75 -21.21 -5.89
N ASP A 408 -25.83 -21.97 -6.51
CA ASP A 408 -25.71 -23.40 -6.30
C ASP A 408 -24.87 -23.69 -5.04
N GLY A 409 -25.50 -24.38 -4.09
CA GLY A 409 -24.95 -24.66 -2.78
C GLY A 409 -24.37 -26.04 -2.69
N LEU A 410 -23.47 -26.23 -1.73
CA LEU A 410 -23.03 -27.57 -1.38
C LEU A 410 -24.14 -28.26 -0.58
N PRO A 411 -24.60 -29.48 -0.95
CA PRO A 411 -25.77 -30.13 -0.36
C PRO A 411 -25.76 -30.31 1.17
N ILE A 412 -24.60 -30.24 1.81
CA ILE A 412 -24.39 -30.55 3.24
C ILE A 412 -24.07 -29.28 4.05
N VAL A 413 -23.81 -28.14 3.40
CA VAL A 413 -23.32 -26.93 4.08
C VAL A 413 -24.45 -25.91 4.14
N HIS A 414 -24.85 -25.55 5.37
CA HIS A 414 -25.82 -24.48 5.58
C HIS A 414 -25.18 -23.14 5.19
N ARG A 415 -25.89 -22.38 4.35
CA ARG A 415 -25.50 -21.03 3.91
C ARG A 415 -26.41 -19.98 4.53
N ASN A 416 -25.82 -18.85 4.90
CA ASN A 416 -26.60 -17.69 5.32
C ASN A 416 -27.14 -16.94 4.09
N MET A 417 -28.43 -17.12 3.81
CA MET A 417 -29.07 -16.55 2.63
C MET A 417 -29.05 -15.02 2.60
N ASN A 418 -29.07 -14.34 3.75
CA ASN A 418 -28.98 -12.88 3.80
C ASN A 418 -27.67 -12.37 3.19
N LEU A 419 -26.56 -13.08 3.43
CA LEU A 419 -25.24 -12.75 2.87
C LEU A 419 -25.19 -13.01 1.36
N ILE A 420 -25.72 -14.15 0.93
CA ILE A 420 -25.77 -14.51 -0.49
C ILE A 420 -26.66 -13.54 -1.27
N ASP A 421 -27.81 -13.14 -0.72
CA ASP A 421 -28.71 -12.17 -1.33
C ASP A 421 -28.07 -10.77 -1.38
N ARG A 422 -27.29 -10.38 -0.36
CA ARG A 422 -26.50 -9.15 -0.39
C ARG A 422 -25.44 -9.16 -1.49
N ILE A 423 -24.70 -10.26 -1.64
CA ILE A 423 -23.71 -10.43 -2.73
C ILE A 423 -24.41 -10.39 -4.10
N ARG A 424 -25.56 -11.07 -4.25
CA ARG A 424 -26.33 -11.08 -5.49
C ARG A 424 -26.76 -9.68 -5.89
N LYS A 425 -27.31 -8.92 -4.94
CA LYS A 425 -27.73 -7.53 -5.15
C LYS A 425 -26.57 -6.66 -5.65
N HIS A 426 -25.42 -6.70 -4.97
CA HIS A 426 -24.24 -5.95 -5.42
C HIS A 426 -23.78 -6.42 -6.81
N THR A 427 -23.81 -7.72 -7.08
CA THR A 427 -23.42 -8.27 -8.38
C THR A 427 -24.31 -7.77 -9.51
N GLU A 428 -25.63 -7.80 -9.33
CA GLU A 428 -26.60 -7.28 -10.31
C GLU A 428 -26.40 -5.79 -10.55
N GLU A 429 -26.25 -4.99 -9.48
CA GLU A 429 -26.00 -3.55 -9.57
C GLU A 429 -24.69 -3.24 -10.33
N ILE A 430 -23.60 -3.95 -10.04
CA ILE A 430 -22.30 -3.78 -10.72
C ILE A 430 -22.43 -4.10 -12.22
N LEU A 431 -23.06 -5.22 -12.57
CA LEU A 431 -23.22 -5.65 -13.96
C LEU A 431 -24.11 -4.67 -14.75
N ASP A 432 -25.18 -4.15 -14.14
CA ASP A 432 -26.08 -3.18 -14.78
C ASP A 432 -25.41 -1.83 -15.02
N LEU A 433 -24.56 -1.39 -14.10
CA LEU A 433 -23.79 -0.15 -14.26
C LEU A 433 -22.70 -0.28 -15.33
N HIS A 434 -22.18 -1.49 -15.58
CA HIS A 434 -21.12 -1.71 -16.56
C HIS A 434 -21.61 -1.75 -18.03
N LYS A 435 -22.91 -1.99 -18.27
CA LYS A 435 -23.47 -2.17 -19.63
C LYS A 435 -23.30 -0.96 -20.56
N ASP A 436 -23.22 0.26 -20.02
CA ASP A 436 -23.09 1.49 -20.81
C ASP A 436 -21.85 2.28 -20.40
N GLN A 437 -21.12 2.82 -21.37
CA GLN A 437 -19.95 3.68 -21.13
C GLN A 437 -20.29 5.11 -20.67
N ASP A 438 -21.41 5.28 -19.97
CA ASP A 438 -21.82 6.58 -19.44
C ASP A 438 -20.98 6.95 -18.21
N LEU A 439 -20.54 8.20 -18.15
CA LEU A 439 -19.69 8.71 -17.08
C LEU A 439 -20.37 8.63 -15.72
N LYS A 440 -21.69 8.93 -15.66
CA LYS A 440 -22.50 8.80 -14.45
C LYS A 440 -22.49 7.36 -13.93
N LYS A 441 -22.67 6.39 -14.83
CA LYS A 441 -22.62 4.97 -14.48
C LYS A 441 -21.23 4.54 -14.02
N LYS A 442 -20.16 5.08 -14.59
CA LYS A 442 -18.80 4.84 -14.11
C LYS A 442 -18.59 5.33 -12.68
N MET A 443 -19.10 6.51 -12.32
CA MET A 443 -19.02 7.04 -10.95
C MET A 443 -19.84 6.19 -9.97
N CYS A 444 -21.08 5.84 -10.34
CA CYS A 444 -21.89 4.91 -9.56
C CYS A 444 -21.17 3.56 -9.39
N LEU A 445 -20.53 3.04 -10.45
CA LEU A 445 -19.84 1.76 -10.43
C LEU A 445 -18.69 1.76 -9.40
N LEU A 446 -17.85 2.80 -9.37
CA LEU A 446 -16.78 2.90 -8.37
C LEU A 446 -17.34 2.94 -6.94
N LYS A 447 -18.45 3.65 -6.73
CA LYS A 447 -19.13 3.70 -5.43
C LYS A 447 -19.71 2.36 -5.01
N VAL A 448 -20.45 1.69 -5.90
CA VAL A 448 -21.03 0.37 -5.62
C VAL A 448 -19.94 -0.68 -5.38
N LEU A 449 -18.84 -0.65 -6.16
CA LEU A 449 -17.68 -1.51 -5.91
C LEU A 449 -17.08 -1.27 -4.52
N HIS A 450 -16.93 -0.02 -4.12
CA HIS A 450 -16.42 0.32 -2.79
C HIS A 450 -17.37 -0.16 -1.68
N GLU A 451 -18.68 0.07 -1.82
CA GLU A 451 -19.69 -0.38 -0.85
C GLU A 451 -19.78 -1.91 -0.76
N ALA A 452 -19.65 -2.61 -1.88
CA ALA A 452 -19.59 -4.06 -1.94
C ALA A 452 -18.39 -4.61 -1.17
N ILE A 453 -17.22 -3.97 -1.29
CA ILE A 453 -16.02 -4.35 -0.53
C ILE A 453 -16.20 -4.02 0.95
N ASP A 454 -16.74 -2.85 1.32
CA ASP A 454 -17.03 -2.49 2.72
C ASP A 454 -17.93 -3.55 3.38
N ASP A 455 -18.96 -4.02 2.68
CA ASP A 455 -19.84 -5.10 3.17
C ASP A 455 -19.12 -6.44 3.30
N CYS A 456 -18.26 -6.78 2.34
CA CYS A 456 -17.41 -7.97 2.46
C CYS A 456 -16.50 -7.89 3.69
N ASP A 457 -15.91 -6.72 3.94
CA ASP A 457 -15.02 -6.49 5.08
C ASP A 457 -15.78 -6.66 6.40
N ARG A 458 -17.01 -6.15 6.51
CA ARG A 458 -17.88 -6.38 7.68
C ARG A 458 -18.12 -7.87 7.93
N VAL A 459 -18.43 -8.63 6.86
CA VAL A 459 -18.66 -10.08 6.93
C VAL A 459 -17.39 -10.85 7.34
N LEU A 460 -16.24 -10.50 6.77
CA LEU A 460 -14.97 -11.21 6.97
C LEU A 460 -14.26 -10.85 8.28
N THR A 461 -14.56 -9.69 8.86
CA THR A 461 -13.87 -9.21 10.08
C THR A 461 -14.76 -9.21 11.33
N ALA A 462 -16.09 -9.23 11.17
CA ALA A 462 -17.03 -8.94 12.25
C ALA A 462 -16.77 -7.57 12.92
N LYS A 463 -16.28 -6.60 12.15
CA LYS A 463 -16.09 -5.20 12.55
C LYS A 463 -17.04 -4.31 11.75
N GLU A 464 -17.56 -3.26 12.39
CA GLU A 464 -18.26 -2.19 11.68
C GLU A 464 -17.26 -1.17 11.12
N THR A 465 -17.47 -0.74 9.89
CA THR A 465 -16.54 0.13 9.14
C THR A 465 -16.53 1.59 9.62
N ASP A 466 -17.57 2.05 10.35
CA ASP A 466 -17.83 3.48 10.59
C ASP A 466 -17.06 4.13 11.76
N ALA A 467 -16.06 3.46 12.35
CA ALA A 467 -15.19 4.11 13.32
C ALA A 467 -14.11 4.97 12.62
N ILE A 468 -14.51 6.07 11.98
CA ILE A 468 -13.61 7.16 11.54
C ILE A 468 -12.78 7.72 12.73
N THR A 469 -13.22 7.43 13.96
CA THR A 469 -12.46 7.69 15.17
C THR A 469 -11.94 6.36 15.71
N PRO A 470 -10.61 6.11 15.73
CA PRO A 470 -10.08 5.00 16.50
C PRO A 470 -10.57 5.15 17.95
N PRO A 471 -11.01 4.07 18.62
CA PRO A 471 -11.26 4.07 20.06
C PRO A 471 -10.16 4.85 20.80
N PRO A 472 -10.48 5.58 21.89
CA PRO A 472 -9.49 6.41 22.61
C PRO A 472 -8.21 5.64 22.99
N GLU A 473 -8.33 4.33 23.19
CA GLU A 473 -7.23 3.40 23.50
C GLU A 473 -6.24 3.21 22.33
N LEU A 474 -6.73 3.20 21.10
CA LEU A 474 -5.93 3.12 19.87
C LEU A 474 -5.22 4.44 19.55
N GLN A 475 -5.84 5.57 19.90
CA GLN A 475 -5.19 6.89 19.86
C GLN A 475 -4.04 7.02 20.87
N LEU A 476 -4.06 6.20 21.93
CA LEU A 476 -3.03 6.12 22.97
C LEU A 476 -1.96 5.05 22.68
N GLY A 477 -1.98 4.42 21.51
CA GLY A 477 -1.01 3.40 21.10
C GLY A 477 -1.13 2.06 21.83
N LYS A 478 -2.27 1.79 22.49
CA LYS A 478 -2.60 0.46 23.03
C LYS A 478 -3.33 -0.34 21.95
N ALA A 479 -2.86 -1.56 21.68
CA ALA A 479 -3.55 -2.48 20.80
C ALA A 479 -4.94 -2.76 21.41
N GLY A 480 -6.01 -2.35 20.73
CA GLY A 480 -7.36 -2.78 21.11
C GLY A 480 -7.41 -4.30 20.99
N HIS A 481 -7.80 -4.99 22.07
CA HIS A 481 -8.00 -6.43 22.03
C HIS A 481 -9.20 -6.74 21.13
N GLU A 482 -9.00 -7.61 20.14
CA GLU A 482 -10.11 -8.10 19.32
C GLU A 482 -11.10 -8.89 20.17
N THR A 483 -12.38 -8.77 19.85
CA THR A 483 -13.42 -9.53 20.56
C THR A 483 -13.30 -11.03 20.24
N GLU A 484 -13.88 -11.88 21.08
CA GLU A 484 -13.94 -13.32 20.83
C GLU A 484 -14.61 -13.64 19.48
N VAL A 485 -15.66 -12.86 19.12
CA VAL A 485 -16.37 -13.00 17.84
C VAL A 485 -15.45 -12.66 16.67
N GLN A 486 -14.70 -11.56 16.74
CA GLN A 486 -13.74 -11.14 15.71
C GLN A 486 -12.60 -12.17 15.57
N THR A 487 -12.14 -12.72 16.68
CA THR A 487 -11.11 -13.77 16.71
C THR A 487 -11.61 -15.05 16.05
N ALA A 488 -12.78 -15.54 16.45
CA ALA A 488 -13.40 -16.70 15.85
C ALA A 488 -13.68 -16.50 14.34
N ARG A 489 -14.08 -15.28 13.93
CA ARG A 489 -14.28 -14.94 12.53
C ARG A 489 -12.99 -15.00 11.73
N ARG A 490 -11.91 -14.36 12.21
CA ARG A 490 -10.59 -14.38 11.58
C ARG A 490 -10.07 -15.80 11.40
N GLU A 491 -10.24 -16.66 12.41
CA GLU A 491 -9.82 -18.06 12.32
C GLU A 491 -10.51 -18.83 11.19
N ILE A 492 -11.82 -18.63 11.00
CA ILE A 492 -12.57 -19.24 9.89
C ILE A 492 -12.02 -18.73 8.57
N VAL A 493 -11.84 -17.41 8.43
CA VAL A 493 -11.29 -16.80 7.20
C VAL A 493 -9.90 -17.33 6.89
N GLN A 494 -9.02 -17.42 7.90
CA GLN A 494 -7.69 -17.97 7.74
C GLN A 494 -7.71 -19.44 7.31
N ASP A 495 -8.57 -20.27 7.92
CA ASP A 495 -8.71 -21.69 7.55
C ASP A 495 -9.20 -21.87 6.10
N VAL A 496 -10.16 -21.03 5.67
CA VAL A 496 -10.67 -21.01 4.29
C VAL A 496 -9.60 -20.55 3.32
N LEU A 497 -8.96 -19.42 3.58
CA LEU A 497 -7.92 -18.84 2.73
C LEU A 497 -6.73 -19.80 2.54
N ARG A 498 -6.23 -20.37 3.65
CA ARG A 498 -5.17 -21.37 3.64
C ARG A 498 -5.54 -22.58 2.79
N SER A 499 -6.76 -23.10 2.97
CA SER A 499 -7.24 -24.26 2.22
C SER A 499 -7.41 -23.94 0.73
N HIS A 500 -7.85 -22.71 0.42
CA HIS A 500 -8.02 -22.19 -0.93
C HIS A 500 -6.69 -22.10 -1.68
N ILE A 501 -5.71 -21.37 -1.14
CA ILE A 501 -4.39 -21.20 -1.77
C ILE A 501 -3.72 -22.56 -2.02
N GLN A 502 -3.77 -23.46 -1.02
CA GLN A 502 -3.21 -24.79 -1.16
C GLN A 502 -3.87 -25.59 -2.28
N GLU A 503 -5.19 -25.47 -2.46
CA GLU A 503 -5.92 -26.21 -3.50
C GLU A 503 -5.68 -25.65 -4.89
N VAL A 504 -5.63 -24.32 -5.04
CA VAL A 504 -5.28 -23.64 -6.30
C VAL A 504 -3.88 -24.08 -6.75
N LEU A 505 -2.88 -23.97 -5.86
CA LEU A 505 -1.50 -24.34 -6.18
C LEU A 505 -1.35 -25.85 -6.45
N ARG A 506 -2.11 -26.69 -5.76
CA ARG A 506 -2.11 -28.15 -6.00
C ARG A 506 -2.64 -28.48 -7.39
N LEU A 507 -3.73 -27.84 -7.82
CA LEU A 507 -4.29 -28.04 -9.15
C LEU A 507 -3.39 -27.47 -10.26
N LEU A 508 -2.75 -26.32 -10.03
CA LEU A 508 -1.79 -25.74 -10.98
C LEU A 508 -0.55 -26.60 -11.21
N ASN A 509 -0.14 -27.40 -10.21
CA ASN A 509 1.14 -28.11 -10.24
C ASN A 509 1.00 -29.64 -10.27
N GLY A 510 -0.22 -30.19 -10.26
CA GLY A 510 -0.47 -31.63 -10.42
C GLY A 510 0.07 -32.54 -9.29
N ASP A 511 0.43 -31.97 -8.13
CA ASP A 511 1.23 -32.63 -7.07
C ASP A 511 0.53 -33.80 -6.31
N ASP A 512 -0.66 -34.24 -6.75
CA ASP A 512 -1.35 -35.44 -6.24
C ASP A 512 -1.45 -36.58 -7.27
N ARG A 513 -0.66 -36.55 -8.36
CA ARG A 513 -0.38 -37.79 -9.11
C ARG A 513 0.62 -38.63 -8.32
N SER A 514 0.21 -39.12 -7.15
CA SER A 514 0.85 -40.31 -6.59
C SER A 514 0.79 -41.40 -7.66
N ASP A 515 1.93 -42.02 -7.95
CA ASP A 515 2.19 -43.00 -9.01
C ASP A 515 1.29 -44.26 -9.03
N ASN A 516 0.20 -44.29 -8.25
CA ASN A 516 -0.85 -45.31 -8.28
C ASN A 516 -2.09 -44.93 -9.12
N SER A 517 -2.22 -43.70 -9.61
CA SER A 517 -3.35 -43.28 -10.48
C SER A 517 -3.03 -43.31 -11.99
N SER A 518 -1.88 -43.86 -12.39
CA SER A 518 -1.55 -44.12 -13.80
C SER A 518 -2.43 -45.21 -14.45
N LEU A 519 -3.41 -45.75 -13.71
CA LEU A 519 -4.47 -46.64 -14.23
C LEU A 519 -5.86 -45.99 -14.37
N TYR A 520 -6.00 -44.70 -14.08
CA TYR A 520 -7.28 -43.95 -14.26
C TYR A 520 -7.09 -42.70 -15.14
N ALA A 521 -6.38 -42.84 -16.26
CA ALA A 521 -6.32 -41.82 -17.31
C ALA A 521 -7.63 -41.69 -18.11
N ASP A 522 -8.73 -42.26 -17.62
CA ASP A 522 -10.04 -42.19 -18.25
C ASP A 522 -11.09 -41.86 -17.17
N ARG A 523 -11.03 -40.63 -16.65
CA ARG A 523 -12.15 -40.07 -15.89
C ARG A 523 -13.04 -39.40 -16.92
N SER A 524 -14.10 -40.10 -17.35
CA SER A 524 -15.12 -39.50 -18.21
C SER A 524 -15.63 -38.19 -17.57
N PRO A 525 -15.89 -37.14 -18.37
CA PRO A 525 -16.34 -35.87 -17.83
C PRO A 525 -17.57 -36.06 -16.95
N LEU A 526 -17.51 -35.56 -15.71
CA LEU A 526 -18.67 -35.57 -14.84
C LEU A 526 -19.72 -34.64 -15.45
N VAL A 527 -20.86 -35.20 -15.82
CA VAL A 527 -21.98 -34.43 -16.36
C VAL A 527 -22.91 -34.07 -15.21
N GLN A 528 -23.09 -32.78 -14.95
CA GLN A 528 -24.13 -32.26 -14.04
C GLN A 528 -25.17 -31.49 -14.85
N ASN A 529 -26.44 -31.59 -14.45
CA ASN A 529 -27.51 -30.81 -15.08
C ASN A 529 -27.63 -29.46 -14.36
N ARG A 530 -27.62 -28.35 -15.10
CA ARG A 530 -28.04 -27.03 -14.59
C ARG A 530 -29.49 -27.07 -14.12
N ARG A 531 -29.93 -26.05 -13.36
CA ARG A 531 -31.36 -25.81 -13.09
C ARG A 531 -32.19 -25.70 -14.38
N ASP A 532 -31.57 -25.30 -15.49
CA ASP A 532 -32.18 -25.18 -16.81
C ASP A 532 -32.21 -26.50 -17.60
N GLY A 533 -31.75 -27.61 -17.02
CA GLY A 533 -31.80 -28.95 -17.62
C GLY A 533 -30.73 -29.25 -18.67
N GLN A 534 -29.81 -28.32 -18.95
CA GLN A 534 -28.67 -28.59 -19.86
C GLN A 534 -27.52 -29.32 -19.14
N PRO A 535 -26.91 -30.34 -19.79
CA PRO A 535 -25.74 -31.02 -19.28
C PRO A 535 -24.50 -30.12 -19.36
N ILE A 536 -23.86 -29.82 -18.23
CA ILE A 536 -22.50 -29.25 -18.16
C ILE A 536 -21.50 -30.39 -18.05
N VAL A 537 -20.46 -30.33 -18.87
CA VAL A 537 -19.22 -31.07 -18.67
C VAL A 537 -18.38 -30.33 -17.64
N ILE A 538 -18.21 -30.91 -16.45
CA ILE A 538 -17.36 -30.32 -15.41
C ILE A 538 -15.89 -30.34 -15.89
N PRO A 539 -15.17 -29.21 -15.82
CA PRO A 539 -13.75 -29.18 -16.19
C PRO A 539 -12.91 -30.13 -15.34
N ASN A 540 -11.86 -30.69 -15.93
CA ASN A 540 -10.88 -31.55 -15.28
C ASN A 540 -9.83 -30.76 -14.49
N GLY A 541 -9.62 -29.48 -14.82
CA GLY A 541 -8.67 -28.61 -14.14
C GLY A 541 -8.40 -27.32 -14.93
N PHE A 542 -7.29 -26.66 -14.60
CA PHE A 542 -6.88 -25.44 -15.31
C PHE A 542 -6.43 -25.70 -16.76
N GLU A 543 -6.07 -26.93 -17.14
CA GLU A 543 -5.69 -27.25 -18.53
C GLU A 543 -6.83 -26.95 -19.50
N ASP A 544 -8.06 -27.39 -19.18
CA ASP A 544 -9.26 -27.11 -19.97
C ASP A 544 -9.48 -25.60 -20.18
N MET A 545 -9.13 -24.77 -19.18
CA MET A 545 -9.17 -23.31 -19.30
C MET A 545 -8.11 -22.76 -20.28
N HIS A 546 -6.91 -23.34 -20.31
CA HIS A 546 -5.85 -22.92 -21.22
C HIS A 546 -6.16 -23.34 -22.67
N GLU A 547 -6.79 -24.50 -22.85
CA GLU A 547 -7.26 -25.02 -24.15
C GLU A 547 -8.46 -24.24 -24.71
N ALA A 548 -9.28 -23.66 -23.83
CA ALA A 548 -10.47 -22.92 -24.23
C ALA A 548 -10.19 -21.61 -24.97
N SER A 549 -11.20 -21.15 -25.71
CA SER A 549 -11.18 -19.88 -26.42
C SER A 549 -11.06 -18.70 -25.43
N PRO A 550 -10.40 -17.57 -25.79
CA PRO A 550 -10.23 -16.41 -24.91
C PRO A 550 -11.50 -15.87 -24.27
N ASP A 551 -12.66 -16.08 -24.92
CA ASP A 551 -13.97 -15.63 -24.46
C ASP A 551 -14.62 -16.55 -23.43
N GLU A 552 -14.24 -17.83 -23.41
CA GLU A 552 -14.78 -18.87 -22.52
C GLU A 552 -13.89 -19.11 -21.30
N ARG A 553 -12.59 -18.72 -21.35
CA ARG A 553 -11.62 -18.98 -20.27
C ARG A 553 -12.10 -18.48 -18.91
N GLN A 554 -12.77 -17.33 -18.84
CA GLN A 554 -13.24 -16.75 -17.58
C GLN A 554 -14.38 -17.56 -16.95
N HIS A 555 -15.23 -18.16 -17.77
CA HIS A 555 -16.31 -19.03 -17.32
C HIS A 555 -15.73 -20.35 -16.81
N ILE A 556 -14.88 -21.01 -17.60
CA ILE A 556 -14.21 -22.27 -17.19
C ILE A 556 -13.36 -22.06 -15.94
N PHE A 557 -12.66 -20.93 -15.83
CA PHE A 557 -11.94 -20.54 -14.62
C PHE A 557 -12.86 -20.59 -13.40
N MET A 558 -14.04 -19.97 -13.47
CA MET A 558 -14.97 -19.96 -12.34
C MET A 558 -15.61 -21.34 -12.10
N GLU A 559 -15.87 -22.12 -13.15
CA GLU A 559 -16.34 -23.51 -13.02
C GLU A 559 -15.33 -24.40 -12.29
N VAL A 560 -14.03 -24.28 -12.60
CA VAL A 560 -12.95 -24.96 -11.84
C VAL A 560 -13.00 -24.55 -10.36
N TYR A 561 -13.20 -23.27 -10.07
CA TYR A 561 -13.27 -22.78 -8.69
C TYR A 561 -14.49 -23.34 -7.95
N PHE A 562 -15.67 -23.35 -8.57
CA PHE A 562 -16.90 -23.80 -7.93
C PHE A 562 -17.04 -25.32 -7.83
N TYR A 563 -16.63 -26.06 -8.86
CA TYR A 563 -16.84 -27.51 -8.92
C TYR A 563 -15.65 -28.32 -8.40
N LEU A 564 -14.42 -27.84 -8.53
CA LEU A 564 -13.23 -28.58 -8.09
C LEU A 564 -12.61 -28.01 -6.80
N ILE A 565 -12.44 -26.70 -6.70
CA ILE A 565 -11.73 -26.07 -5.58
C ILE A 565 -12.65 -25.96 -4.35
N ARG A 566 -13.79 -25.27 -4.48
CA ARG A 566 -14.71 -24.97 -3.38
C ARG A 566 -15.06 -26.20 -2.52
N PRO A 567 -15.50 -27.36 -3.08
CA PRO A 567 -15.88 -28.50 -2.24
C PRO A 567 -14.72 -29.01 -1.37
N ASN A 568 -13.51 -29.02 -1.92
CA ASN A 568 -12.29 -29.44 -1.23
C ASN A 568 -11.85 -28.42 -0.17
N VAL A 569 -11.97 -27.13 -0.49
CA VAL A 569 -11.66 -26.03 0.44
C VAL A 569 -12.58 -26.09 1.64
N ILE A 570 -13.90 -26.15 1.43
CA ILE A 570 -14.87 -26.17 2.54
C ILE A 570 -14.66 -27.41 3.42
N SER A 571 -14.53 -28.59 2.81
CA SER A 571 -14.27 -29.84 3.55
C SER A 571 -12.98 -29.79 4.40
N ARG A 572 -11.90 -29.21 3.88
CA ARG A 572 -10.62 -29.08 4.62
C ARG A 572 -10.68 -27.99 5.69
N ALA A 573 -11.30 -26.85 5.40
CA ALA A 573 -11.43 -25.73 6.32
C ALA A 573 -12.32 -26.10 7.52
N THR A 574 -13.48 -26.73 7.29
CA THR A 574 -14.37 -27.18 8.36
C THR A 574 -13.70 -28.19 9.29
N ARG A 575 -12.91 -29.13 8.75
CA ARG A 575 -12.11 -30.07 9.56
C ARG A 575 -11.03 -29.37 10.38
N SER A 576 -10.37 -28.35 9.81
CA SER A 576 -9.35 -27.55 10.49
C SER A 576 -9.92 -26.85 11.72
N THR A 577 -11.02 -26.12 11.54
CA THR A 577 -11.70 -25.40 12.62
C THR A 577 -12.24 -26.37 13.68
N GLY A 578 -12.80 -27.51 13.26
CA GLY A 578 -13.27 -28.56 14.17
C GLY A 578 -12.16 -29.15 15.05
N ASN A 579 -11.01 -29.46 14.46
CA ASN A 579 -9.85 -29.99 15.19
C ASN A 579 -9.28 -28.98 16.18
N ARG A 580 -9.23 -27.68 15.83
CA ARG A 580 -8.80 -26.62 16.75
C ARG A 580 -9.73 -26.53 17.96
N ARG A 581 -11.05 -26.53 17.74
CA ARG A 581 -12.06 -26.54 18.82
C ARG A 581 -11.97 -27.80 19.68
N ALA A 582 -11.77 -28.96 19.08
CA ALA A 582 -11.60 -30.23 19.80
C ALA A 582 -10.28 -30.30 20.59
N SER A 583 -9.26 -29.52 20.23
CA SER A 583 -8.02 -29.43 21.02
C SER A 583 -8.12 -28.50 22.22
N LEU A 584 -9.06 -27.53 22.20
CA LEU A 584 -9.35 -26.62 23.30
C LEU A 584 -10.27 -27.26 24.35
N ILE A 585 -11.16 -28.15 23.92
CA ILE A 585 -12.00 -28.98 24.79
C ILE A 585 -11.22 -30.27 25.04
N GLY A 586 -10.52 -30.37 26.16
CA GLY A 586 -9.77 -31.58 26.55
C GLY A 586 -10.61 -32.87 26.43
N PRO A 587 -9.97 -34.06 26.39
CA PRO A 587 -10.67 -35.31 26.09
C PRO A 587 -11.87 -35.53 27.02
N PRO A 588 -12.98 -36.10 26.51
CA PRO A 588 -14.18 -36.30 27.30
C PRO A 588 -13.87 -37.07 28.58
N ALA A 589 -14.46 -36.63 29.70
CA ALA A 589 -14.32 -37.28 30.99
C ALA A 589 -14.75 -38.76 30.87
N GLY A 590 -13.78 -39.68 30.90
CA GLY A 590 -14.01 -41.12 30.81
C GLY A 590 -13.14 -41.90 29.82
N ALA A 591 -12.23 -41.27 29.07
CA ALA A 591 -11.31 -42.01 28.22
C ALA A 591 -10.28 -42.82 29.05
N PRO A 592 -10.05 -44.12 28.76
CA PRO A 592 -9.06 -44.94 29.46
C PRO A 592 -7.64 -44.39 29.26
N PRO A 593 -6.73 -44.53 30.24
CA PRO A 593 -5.34 -44.11 30.09
C PRO A 593 -4.70 -44.92 28.95
N GLY A 594 -4.36 -44.27 27.83
CA GLY A 594 -3.64 -44.89 26.72
C GLY A 594 -4.21 -44.70 25.31
N HIS A 595 -5.39 -44.10 25.14
CA HIS A 595 -5.93 -43.76 23.81
C HIS A 595 -5.54 -42.35 23.36
N GLY A 596 -4.23 -42.09 23.33
CA GLY A 596 -3.66 -40.94 22.63
C GLY A 596 -3.30 -41.34 21.21
N PHE A 597 -4.00 -40.79 20.21
CA PHE A 597 -3.61 -40.93 18.80
C PHE A 597 -2.13 -40.58 18.64
N ARG A 598 -1.37 -41.51 18.04
CA ARG A 598 0.02 -41.31 17.63
C ARG A 598 0.14 -39.98 16.89
N ARG A 599 0.94 -39.05 17.43
CA ARG A 599 1.60 -38.02 16.64
C ARG A 599 2.41 -38.73 15.55
N THR A 600 1.90 -38.78 14.33
CA THR A 600 2.75 -38.86 13.15
C THR A 600 3.49 -37.54 13.06
N GLY A 601 4.66 -37.50 13.66
CA GLY A 601 5.55 -36.35 13.62
C GLY A 601 6.04 -36.11 12.20
N THR A 602 5.65 -34.99 11.61
CA THR A 602 6.45 -34.36 10.56
C THR A 602 7.40 -33.36 11.22
N GLY A 603 8.65 -33.80 11.42
CA GLY A 603 9.87 -33.01 11.40
C GLY A 603 9.96 -31.81 12.35
N HIS A 604 10.65 -32.02 13.47
CA HIS A 604 11.30 -30.96 14.24
C HIS A 604 12.19 -30.09 13.34
N THR A 605 11.91 -28.80 13.25
CA THR A 605 12.85 -27.78 12.76
C THR A 605 13.87 -27.47 13.86
N PHE A 606 15.04 -28.11 13.77
CA PHE A 606 16.27 -27.49 14.26
C PHE A 606 16.74 -26.52 13.17
N ALA A 607 16.56 -25.21 13.41
CA ALA A 607 17.32 -24.18 12.71
C ALA A 607 18.26 -23.53 13.73
N SER A 608 19.52 -23.82 13.52
CA SER A 608 20.67 -23.48 14.35
C SER A 608 20.83 -21.97 14.49
N SER A 609 20.89 -21.50 15.74
CA SER A 609 21.47 -20.22 16.08
C SER A 609 22.99 -20.29 15.82
N ILE A 610 23.46 -19.66 14.75
CA ILE A 610 24.87 -19.31 14.61
C ILE A 610 25.07 -17.99 15.34
N ARG A 611 25.43 -18.06 16.63
CA ARG A 611 26.22 -17.03 17.30
C ARG A 611 27.47 -17.70 17.87
N GLY A 612 28.61 -17.33 17.29
CA GLY A 612 29.92 -17.74 17.78
C GLY A 612 30.08 -17.35 19.25
N THR A 613 30.42 -18.34 20.07
CA THR A 613 30.84 -18.16 21.46
C THR A 613 32.36 -18.30 21.51
N GLU A 614 33.03 -17.21 21.88
CA GLU A 614 34.36 -17.30 22.46
C GLU A 614 34.27 -17.84 23.89
N ARG A 615 35.21 -18.71 24.24
CA ARG A 615 35.28 -19.47 25.51
C ARG A 615 35.78 -18.59 26.65
N GLY A 616 35.19 -18.78 27.83
CA GLY A 616 35.78 -18.43 29.13
C GLY A 616 35.08 -19.18 30.27
N PRO A 617 35.79 -19.76 31.25
CA PRO A 617 35.23 -20.69 32.22
C PRO A 617 34.56 -19.97 33.42
N SER A 618 33.58 -20.66 34.01
CA SER A 618 32.86 -20.28 35.24
C SER A 618 33.78 -20.10 36.46
N PRO A 619 33.30 -19.47 37.56
CA PRO A 619 32.76 -20.32 38.64
C PRO A 619 31.61 -19.73 39.51
N THR A 620 30.94 -20.67 40.19
CA THR A 620 30.38 -20.64 41.57
C THR A 620 29.08 -19.89 41.94
N ARG A 621 28.02 -20.70 42.05
CA ARG A 621 27.04 -20.88 43.17
C ARG A 621 27.22 -20.02 44.44
N SER A 622 26.12 -19.40 44.91
CA SER A 622 25.69 -19.28 46.34
C SER A 622 24.28 -18.67 46.41
N VAL A 623 23.25 -19.36 46.95
CA VAL A 623 22.73 -19.40 48.35
C VAL A 623 21.41 -18.60 48.50
N VAL A 624 20.35 -19.33 48.87
CA VAL A 624 19.02 -18.92 49.40
C VAL A 624 19.16 -18.78 50.93
N PRO A 625 18.48 -17.88 51.70
CA PRO A 625 17.10 -18.09 52.23
C PRO A 625 16.35 -16.80 52.71
N PRO A 626 15.27 -16.83 53.53
CA PRO A 626 13.89 -17.24 53.18
C PRO A 626 12.76 -16.28 53.69
N GLN A 627 11.52 -16.55 53.24
CA GLN A 627 10.20 -16.41 53.91
C GLN A 627 9.77 -15.12 54.64
N THR A 628 8.55 -14.65 54.33
CA THR A 628 7.47 -14.46 55.35
C THR A 628 6.07 -14.50 54.72
N VAL A 629 5.19 -15.24 55.39
CA VAL A 629 3.74 -15.39 55.24
C VAL A 629 3.03 -14.15 55.79
N ASN A 630 1.89 -13.75 55.22
CA ASN A 630 0.75 -13.23 55.97
C ASN A 630 -0.54 -13.33 55.15
N GLU A 631 -1.61 -13.67 55.86
CA GLU A 631 -2.87 -14.22 55.40
C GLU A 631 -4.02 -13.37 56.00
N VAL A 632 -5.21 -13.43 55.38
CA VAL A 632 -6.58 -13.11 55.91
C VAL A 632 -7.06 -11.63 55.78
N PRO A 633 -8.38 -11.27 55.64
CA PRO A 633 -9.59 -11.87 55.01
C PRO A 633 -10.43 -10.87 54.14
N PRO A 634 -11.61 -11.28 53.57
CA PRO A 634 -12.64 -10.37 53.04
C PRO A 634 -13.90 -10.24 53.96
N PRO A 635 -14.74 -9.19 53.81
CA PRO A 635 -16.10 -9.15 54.39
C PRO A 635 -17.21 -9.32 53.32
N LEU A 636 -18.17 -10.25 53.51
CA LEU A 636 -19.58 -10.08 54.01
C LEU A 636 -20.50 -9.31 53.04
N THR A 637 -21.46 -9.91 52.29
CA THR A 637 -22.80 -10.52 52.60
C THR A 637 -23.87 -9.62 53.23
N THR A 638 -24.98 -9.43 52.49
CA THR A 638 -26.39 -9.20 52.91
C THR A 638 -27.27 -9.39 51.65
N SER A 639 -28.46 -9.98 51.58
CA SER A 639 -29.33 -10.78 52.45
C SER A 639 -30.56 -11.25 51.61
N ILE A 640 -30.96 -12.51 51.83
CA ILE A 640 -32.19 -13.31 51.52
C ILE A 640 -33.54 -12.51 51.56
N PRO A 641 -34.69 -12.88 50.87
CA PRO A 641 -35.34 -14.20 50.97
C PRO A 641 -36.05 -14.87 49.77
N ASN A 642 -35.91 -16.21 49.82
CA ASN A 642 -36.85 -17.31 49.55
C ASN A 642 -38.30 -17.03 49.14
N GLY A 643 -38.74 -17.79 48.13
CA GLY A 643 -40.13 -18.20 47.93
C GLY A 643 -40.22 -19.34 46.90
N ARG A 644 -40.36 -20.58 47.38
CA ARG A 644 -40.69 -21.78 46.58
C ARG A 644 -42.09 -22.22 47.01
N PRO A 645 -42.89 -22.80 46.10
CA PRO A 645 -43.50 -24.08 46.45
C PRO A 645 -43.35 -25.14 45.35
N SER A 646 -43.73 -26.34 45.73
CA SER A 646 -43.32 -27.64 45.19
C SER A 646 -44.50 -28.39 44.54
N LEU A 647 -44.14 -29.29 43.61
CA LEU A 647 -44.71 -30.62 43.32
C LEU A 647 -46.05 -30.82 42.55
N ALA A 648 -45.94 -31.82 41.64
CA ALA A 648 -46.96 -32.68 41.00
C ALA A 648 -47.78 -32.02 39.85
N GLU A 649 -48.01 -32.62 38.68
CA GLU A 649 -48.35 -34.01 38.34
C GLU A 649 -47.90 -34.40 36.91
N ARG A 650 -47.72 -35.72 36.69
CA ARG A 650 -47.71 -36.35 35.35
C ARG A 650 -49.15 -36.66 34.92
N PRO A 651 -49.43 -36.68 33.61
CA PRO A 651 -49.95 -37.93 33.04
C PRO A 651 -49.31 -38.34 31.71
N ARG A 652 -49.67 -39.56 31.30
CA ARG A 652 -49.05 -40.42 30.28
C ARG A 652 -49.53 -40.10 28.85
N SER A 653 -48.61 -40.30 27.90
CA SER A 653 -48.76 -40.91 26.56
C SER A 653 -50.02 -40.62 25.72
N ALA A 654 -49.81 -39.90 24.61
CA ALA A 654 -50.48 -40.17 23.34
C ALA A 654 -49.50 -39.87 22.18
N ALA A 655 -49.31 -40.86 21.32
CA ALA A 655 -48.55 -40.74 20.08
C ALA A 655 -49.41 -40.07 19.00
N GLY A 656 -48.79 -39.22 18.18
CA GLY A 656 -49.38 -38.65 16.96
C GLY A 656 -49.10 -37.15 16.80
N GLU A 657 -48.78 -36.73 15.59
CA GLU A 657 -48.61 -35.33 15.12
C GLU A 657 -47.26 -34.65 15.40
N SER A 658 -46.24 -35.19 14.74
CA SER A 658 -45.15 -34.44 14.12
C SER A 658 -45.65 -33.60 12.93
N VAL A 659 -45.16 -32.34 12.80
CA VAL A 659 -44.77 -31.60 11.56
C VAL A 659 -45.13 -30.10 11.54
N ALA A 660 -46.08 -29.58 12.33
CA ALA A 660 -46.55 -28.18 12.14
C ALA A 660 -45.91 -27.08 13.04
N LEU A 661 -45.01 -27.40 13.98
CA LEU A 661 -44.49 -26.43 14.96
C LEU A 661 -43.03 -25.99 14.71
N THR A 662 -42.37 -26.51 13.67
CA THR A 662 -40.98 -26.15 13.33
C THR A 662 -40.86 -25.03 12.29
N GLU A 663 -41.90 -24.77 11.49
CA GLU A 663 -41.87 -23.71 10.46
C GLU A 663 -42.04 -22.32 11.08
N ASP A 664 -42.95 -22.18 12.06
CA ASP A 664 -43.30 -20.89 12.68
C ASP A 664 -42.21 -20.37 13.67
N HIS A 665 -41.27 -21.22 14.08
CA HIS A 665 -40.05 -20.82 14.83
C HIS A 665 -38.87 -20.47 13.90
N ASN A 666 -38.77 -21.11 12.73
CA ASN A 666 -37.74 -20.81 11.73
C ASN A 666 -38.02 -19.47 11.03
N GLU A 667 -39.28 -19.14 10.74
CA GLU A 667 -39.66 -17.85 10.14
C GLU A 667 -39.38 -16.67 11.09
N LYS A 668 -39.72 -16.79 12.38
CA LYS A 668 -39.44 -15.76 13.39
C LYS A 668 -37.94 -15.60 13.72
N GLN A 669 -37.13 -16.65 13.51
CA GLN A 669 -35.66 -16.56 13.61
C GLN A 669 -35.02 -15.96 12.35
N ASN A 670 -35.51 -16.31 11.16
CA ASN A 670 -35.08 -15.70 9.89
C ASN A 670 -35.43 -14.21 9.82
N GLU A 671 -36.60 -13.79 10.29
CA GLU A 671 -36.99 -12.37 10.40
C GLU A 671 -36.12 -11.60 11.40
N LYS A 672 -35.67 -12.23 12.50
CA LYS A 672 -34.72 -11.59 13.43
C LYS A 672 -33.31 -11.51 12.85
N GLN A 673 -32.89 -12.49 12.02
CA GLN A 673 -31.58 -12.50 11.39
C GLN A 673 -31.46 -11.54 10.19
N SER A 674 -32.55 -11.28 9.47
CA SER A 674 -32.55 -10.34 8.32
C SER A 674 -32.30 -8.88 8.72
N HIS A 675 -32.60 -8.51 9.96
CA HIS A 675 -32.37 -7.16 10.51
C HIS A 675 -31.03 -6.99 11.24
N LEU A 676 -30.24 -8.06 11.41
CA LEU A 676 -28.92 -7.96 12.05
C LEU A 676 -27.90 -7.29 11.10
N PRO A 677 -27.04 -6.38 11.62
CA PRO A 677 -25.87 -5.89 10.90
C PRO A 677 -25.03 -7.03 10.34
N LEU A 678 -24.42 -6.83 9.17
CA LEU A 678 -23.59 -7.84 8.49
C LEU A 678 -22.45 -8.37 9.37
N SER A 679 -21.90 -7.51 10.25
CA SER A 679 -20.85 -7.87 11.20
C SER A 679 -21.29 -8.88 12.27
N LEU A 680 -22.58 -8.95 12.57
CA LEU A 680 -23.17 -9.83 13.59
C LEU A 680 -23.79 -11.10 13.01
N GLN A 681 -23.88 -11.21 11.68
CA GLN A 681 -24.43 -12.39 11.04
C GLN A 681 -23.49 -13.60 11.20
N GLU A 682 -24.05 -14.77 11.52
CA GLU A 682 -23.31 -16.02 11.52
C GLU A 682 -22.86 -16.39 10.11
N VAL A 683 -21.66 -16.97 10.00
CA VAL A 683 -21.09 -17.41 8.72
C VAL A 683 -20.65 -18.86 8.78
N SER A 684 -20.93 -19.58 7.71
CA SER A 684 -20.27 -20.84 7.40
C SER A 684 -18.92 -20.62 6.69
N HIS A 685 -18.11 -21.67 6.59
CA HIS A 685 -16.91 -21.65 5.74
C HIS A 685 -17.23 -21.36 4.27
N ASP A 686 -18.41 -21.77 3.81
CA ASP A 686 -18.86 -21.58 2.43
C ASP A 686 -19.26 -20.13 2.15
N ASP A 687 -19.97 -19.49 3.08
CA ASP A 687 -20.27 -18.06 3.01
C ASP A 687 -18.97 -17.25 2.94
N VAL A 688 -18.00 -17.57 3.80
CA VAL A 688 -16.68 -16.92 3.80
C VAL A 688 -15.94 -17.10 2.48
N TRP A 689 -15.93 -18.31 1.91
CA TRP A 689 -15.27 -18.54 0.63
C TRP A 689 -15.92 -17.74 -0.51
N CYS A 690 -17.25 -17.75 -0.59
CA CYS A 690 -18.00 -16.94 -1.56
C CYS A 690 -17.71 -15.43 -1.38
N THR A 691 -17.72 -14.93 -0.13
CA THR A 691 -17.38 -13.53 0.16
C THR A 691 -15.95 -13.19 -0.25
N LEU A 692 -14.95 -14.04 0.02
CA LEU A 692 -13.56 -13.80 -0.41
C LEU A 692 -13.42 -13.73 -1.94
N MET A 693 -14.07 -14.64 -2.67
CA MET A 693 -14.05 -14.64 -4.14
C MET A 693 -14.70 -13.40 -4.71
N PHE A 694 -15.90 -13.04 -4.23
CA PHE A 694 -16.61 -11.84 -4.65
C PHE A 694 -15.81 -10.57 -4.34
N ARG A 695 -15.28 -10.47 -3.12
CA ARG A 695 -14.42 -9.37 -2.69
C ARG A 695 -13.19 -9.21 -3.59
N MET A 696 -12.49 -10.30 -3.89
CA MET A 696 -11.33 -10.29 -4.77
C MET A 696 -11.67 -9.74 -6.16
N ILE A 697 -12.78 -10.17 -6.74
CA ILE A 697 -13.25 -9.68 -8.04
C ILE A 697 -13.53 -8.17 -7.96
N CYS A 698 -14.33 -7.72 -6.99
CA CYS A 698 -14.65 -6.31 -6.81
C CYS A 698 -13.40 -5.45 -6.55
N TRP A 699 -12.47 -5.93 -5.73
CA TRP A 699 -11.25 -5.22 -5.38
C TRP A 699 -10.33 -5.04 -6.59
N LEU A 700 -10.16 -6.08 -7.43
CA LEU A 700 -9.39 -6.01 -8.67
C LEU A 700 -10.10 -5.20 -9.77
N MET A 701 -11.43 -5.08 -9.71
CA MET A 701 -12.19 -4.17 -10.59
C MET A 701 -12.04 -2.70 -10.16
N LEU A 702 -11.93 -2.45 -8.85
CA LEU A 702 -11.85 -1.10 -8.28
C LEU A 702 -10.45 -0.49 -8.39
N HIS A 703 -9.39 -1.30 -8.25
CA HIS A 703 -8.01 -0.82 -8.26
C HIS A 703 -7.30 -1.12 -9.59
N ASP A 704 -6.43 -0.20 -10.03
CA ASP A 704 -5.63 -0.31 -11.24
C ASP A 704 -4.12 -0.35 -10.95
N PHE A 705 -3.37 -0.97 -11.84
CA PHE A 705 -1.93 -1.15 -11.77
C PHE A 705 -1.31 -0.77 -13.11
N ASN A 706 -0.15 -0.10 -13.07
CA ASN A 706 0.59 0.13 -14.28
C ASN A 706 1.15 -1.22 -14.75
N LYS A 707 0.83 -1.63 -15.97
CA LYS A 707 1.26 -2.92 -16.53
C LYS A 707 2.78 -3.13 -16.53
N LEU A 708 3.59 -2.08 -16.45
CA LEU A 708 5.05 -2.16 -16.44
C LEU A 708 5.66 -2.03 -15.04
N ASP A 709 4.82 -1.72 -14.04
CA ASP A 709 5.20 -1.65 -12.64
C ASP A 709 5.20 -3.06 -12.04
N VAL A 710 6.37 -3.49 -11.62
CA VAL A 710 6.61 -4.74 -10.91
C VAL A 710 7.54 -4.42 -9.75
N GLN A 711 7.30 -5.05 -8.61
CA GLN A 711 8.01 -4.72 -7.41
C GLN A 711 9.45 -5.22 -7.46
N VAL A 712 10.37 -4.32 -7.09
CA VAL A 712 11.79 -4.62 -6.89
C VAL A 712 12.10 -4.67 -5.39
N ALA A 713 13.08 -5.49 -5.01
CA ALA A 713 13.42 -5.74 -3.61
C ALA A 713 13.92 -4.48 -2.89
N LYS A 714 13.04 -3.86 -2.09
CA LYS A 714 13.36 -2.69 -1.26
C LYS A 714 12.58 -2.63 0.06
N GLY A 715 11.99 -3.74 0.51
CA GLY A 715 11.14 -3.83 1.71
C GLY A 715 11.79 -3.28 2.98
N GLU A 716 13.09 -3.51 3.18
CA GLU A 716 13.86 -3.02 4.33
C GLU A 716 13.92 -1.49 4.45
N LEU A 717 13.58 -0.76 3.40
CA LEU A 717 13.62 0.71 3.38
C LEU A 717 12.31 1.36 3.81
N LEU A 718 11.28 0.57 4.12
CA LEU A 718 10.04 1.07 4.68
C LEU A 718 10.33 1.84 5.98
N GLY A 719 9.96 3.12 6.02
CA GLY A 719 10.24 4.00 7.15
C GLY A 719 11.71 4.41 7.33
N SER A 720 12.60 4.08 6.38
CA SER A 720 14.02 4.42 6.46
C SER A 720 14.25 5.93 6.40
N ARG A 721 14.84 6.46 7.48
CA ARG A 721 15.24 7.87 7.59
C ARG A 721 16.63 8.15 7.02
N MET A 722 17.18 7.24 6.22
CA MET A 722 18.46 7.45 5.55
C MET A 722 18.39 8.71 4.67
N PRO A 723 19.20 9.74 4.92
CA PRO A 723 19.18 10.96 4.13
C PRO A 723 19.66 10.68 2.71
N VAL A 724 18.94 11.24 1.75
CA VAL A 724 19.32 11.25 0.33
C VAL A 724 19.13 12.64 -0.24
N TYR A 725 19.78 12.91 -1.36
CA TYR A 725 19.84 14.24 -1.95
C TYR A 725 19.25 14.22 -3.35
N ILE A 726 18.66 15.34 -3.77
CA ILE A 726 18.17 15.52 -5.13
C ILE A 726 18.94 16.68 -5.73
N SER A 727 19.61 16.43 -6.85
CA SER A 727 20.54 17.38 -7.49
C SER A 727 19.86 18.62 -8.02
#